data_AF-A0A4Y8D830-F1
#
_entry.id   AF-A0A4Y8D830-F1
#
_cell.length_a   1.000
_cell.length_b   1.000
_cell.length_c   1.000
_cell.angle_alpha   90.00
_cell.angle_beta   90.00
_cell.angle_gamma   90.00
#
_symmetry.space_group_name_H-M   'P 1'
#
loop_
_entity.id
_entity.type
_entity.pdbx_description
1 polymer ?
#
loop_
_entity_poly.entity_id
_entity_poly.type
_entity_poly.pdbx_seq_one_letter_code
_entity_poly.pdbx_strand_id
1 'polypeptide(L)'
;MTAQVNITVALSPYNDEEHDWEVALWYGSEDVSWKQLDLARSNDEITTFAADPKNSVLFFSNTLLQQSFNVQQVYYTIKYRKSGDSTWKWVNDDPNPVGDAEIIFQSATVPSPSIEEYISNLSFDLHVEYHGQHEASHSPVWTLKYPIPTPVAPATEPSIRRTTIGFPKHVVRYFALVKRMNFWLVPRHGKYIFDLGEDDCQFYTGGSEPKAILVSFLTSDGMNFVMLALSMNGVVTMLTSGENGSINFVGKNENEEERDGIVICTVGKTIEEGIGAAMDHAKKVVQLGLNTKPITSEKLEKSLTPKDKKNFHDELVYCTWNSLGPTLTSTALLAALDDLGKSSIYPSTIIIDDGWQSTTPFGSETFPNQHRWSRFEASSASFPEGLADLSLRIRKSYPWIRNIGVWHGIFGFWCGIEPESEIGRQYKLRWVEINNTRRSGMWVVDACDVRKFYDDFYSFLVESGINTVKLDTQGLLDDLKNAKDRRELIPAYQDAIHASLLSHFEDRVISCMSQYPTNIFSPQVLLSSSTHSANKIAMRNSDDFWPNDPATHAWHIHTNSHTAHLTTHLENTIPDWDMFQTSSQIPHYSSYHAAARALSGGLLSITDTPPDHESSIISRLSCTPFPSSPSSIPSPPIILHTHPAKSTSVYPNSHSPRMLKLHTSTLKTQIKILGLFNTSSSNSLTEIIGLEDFFPLSHSSLHSRREATTEENKPTQETEETYILHSSSNNKLSPPISLHSRGTNARKVLITLPESGWEILTACRVYTISLPLPPTSLSNSHSNPDSRTISISMLGLLEKFIGAAAILQSSFSISSSTSLSTTNRFSPALQTLNLHLQLQGTGILGLFLSFPSTPQISSLHISHLPFSHLLPQHTTIKHLPHADGYMISIDLSSILDSISSSRFNYDFDSHSHSESTVVENGEGFGGLHVFDGEDGDGDSEGMMVDIGILV
;
A
#
# COMPACT_ATOMS: atom_id res chain seq x y z
N MET A 1 -16.93 -8.75 30.60
CA MET A 1 -15.53 -9.21 30.76
C MET A 1 -14.70 -8.00 31.10
N THR A 2 -13.81 -8.09 32.08
CA THR A 2 -12.84 -7.04 32.39
C THR A 2 -11.78 -6.98 31.31
N ALA A 3 -11.50 -5.79 30.77
CA ALA A 3 -10.36 -5.66 29.87
C ALA A 3 -9.05 -5.90 30.65
N GLN A 4 -8.10 -6.59 30.02
CA GLN A 4 -6.79 -6.90 30.55
C GLN A 4 -5.74 -6.51 29.52
N VAL A 5 -4.58 -6.06 29.96
CA VAL A 5 -3.46 -5.68 29.09
C VAL A 5 -2.22 -6.43 29.55
N ASN A 6 -1.63 -7.23 28.66
CA ASN A 6 -0.38 -7.91 28.94
C ASN A 6 0.78 -6.96 28.68
N ILE A 7 1.52 -6.66 29.73
CA ILE A 7 2.69 -5.80 29.69
C ILE A 7 3.92 -6.69 29.55
N THR A 8 4.80 -6.35 28.60
CA THR A 8 6.10 -6.99 28.43
C THR A 8 7.15 -5.89 28.29
N VAL A 9 8.22 -5.99 29.08
CA VAL A 9 9.38 -5.09 29.04
C VAL A 9 10.62 -5.90 28.67
N ALA A 10 11.35 -5.42 27.67
CA ALA A 10 12.67 -5.91 27.32
C ALA A 10 13.73 -4.99 27.95
N LEU A 11 14.65 -5.57 28.72
CA LEU A 11 15.75 -4.87 29.39
C LEU A 11 17.09 -5.39 28.86
N SER A 12 17.92 -4.50 28.34
CA SER A 12 19.24 -4.83 27.79
C SER A 12 20.36 -4.22 28.66
N PRO A 13 20.87 -4.94 29.67
CA PRO A 13 21.95 -4.45 30.51
C PRO A 13 23.27 -4.28 29.74
N TYR A 14 24.03 -3.24 30.08
CA TYR A 14 25.38 -3.00 29.55
C TYR A 14 26.37 -3.83 30.40
N ASN A 15 26.99 -4.86 29.79
CA ASN A 15 27.80 -5.94 30.37
C ASN A 15 27.00 -7.18 30.80
N ASP A 16 27.58 -8.37 30.63
CA ASP A 16 27.07 -9.74 30.95
C ASP A 16 26.73 -9.98 32.44
N GLU A 17 26.20 -8.99 33.15
CA GLU A 17 25.67 -9.15 34.50
C GLU A 17 24.26 -9.75 34.42
N GLU A 18 24.20 -11.06 34.19
CA GLU A 18 22.97 -11.85 34.00
C GLU A 18 22.04 -11.96 35.23
N HIS A 19 22.32 -11.29 36.35
CA HIS A 19 21.71 -11.67 37.64
C HIS A 19 20.87 -10.56 38.29
N ASP A 20 19.64 -10.98 38.63
CA ASP A 20 18.62 -10.38 39.47
C ASP A 20 18.27 -8.90 39.20
N TRP A 21 17.54 -8.61 38.12
CA TRP A 21 16.90 -7.32 37.89
C TRP A 21 15.44 -7.33 38.34
N GLU A 22 14.98 -6.22 38.91
CA GLU A 22 13.57 -5.97 39.20
C GLU A 22 13.07 -4.88 38.26
N VAL A 23 11.92 -5.11 37.63
CA VAL A 23 11.27 -4.17 36.72
C VAL A 23 9.82 -4.00 37.17
N ALA A 24 9.35 -2.75 37.17
CA ALA A 24 7.96 -2.46 37.51
C ALA A 24 7.37 -1.42 36.56
N LEU A 25 6.08 -1.64 36.24
CA LEU A 25 5.24 -0.63 35.64
C LEU A 25 4.76 0.31 36.77
N TRP A 26 5.00 1.61 36.61
CA TRP A 26 4.44 2.64 37.49
C TRP A 26 3.34 3.35 36.72
N TYR A 27 2.09 3.30 37.19
CA TYR A 27 0.92 3.69 36.41
C TYR A 27 -0.15 4.39 37.26
N GLY A 28 -0.92 5.28 36.64
CA GLY A 28 -1.98 6.05 37.31
C GLY A 28 -2.84 6.86 36.34
N SER A 29 -3.76 7.66 36.86
CA SER A 29 -4.44 8.72 36.12
C SER A 29 -3.93 10.09 36.58
N GLU A 30 -4.11 11.15 35.79
CA GLU A 30 -3.60 12.50 36.09
C GLU A 30 -3.91 12.97 37.53
N ASP A 31 -5.10 12.66 38.04
CA ASP A 31 -5.57 13.11 39.36
C ASP A 31 -5.49 12.07 40.49
N VAL A 32 -4.91 10.88 40.27
CA VAL A 32 -4.89 9.77 41.24
C VAL A 32 -3.46 9.37 41.61
N SER A 33 -3.25 8.91 42.85
CA SER A 33 -1.98 8.34 43.28
C SER A 33 -1.57 7.17 42.38
N TRP A 34 -0.39 7.27 41.77
CA TRP A 34 0.19 6.22 40.93
C TRP A 34 0.49 4.96 41.76
N LYS A 35 0.38 3.80 41.12
CA LYS A 35 0.56 2.46 41.70
C LYS A 35 1.69 1.71 41.00
N GLN A 36 2.25 0.72 41.70
CA GLN A 36 3.24 -0.20 41.15
C GLN A 36 2.58 -1.50 40.70
N LEU A 37 3.04 -2.02 39.56
CA LEU A 37 2.79 -3.39 39.13
C LEU A 37 4.16 -4.01 38.85
N ASP A 38 4.58 -4.90 39.74
CA ASP A 38 5.84 -5.62 39.62
C ASP A 38 5.78 -6.59 38.44
N LEU A 39 6.81 -6.61 37.61
CA LEU A 39 6.89 -7.50 36.45
C LEU A 39 7.77 -8.70 36.80
N ALA A 40 7.28 -9.91 36.51
CA ALA A 40 8.03 -11.13 36.74
C ALA A 40 8.94 -11.44 35.56
N ARG A 41 10.15 -11.95 35.81
CA ARG A 41 11.05 -12.43 34.76
C ARG A 41 10.36 -13.55 33.98
N SER A 42 10.26 -13.38 32.66
CA SER A 42 9.77 -14.42 31.75
C SER A 42 10.96 -15.18 31.16
N ASN A 43 10.81 -16.51 31.10
CA ASN A 43 11.72 -17.39 30.39
C ASN A 43 11.27 -17.63 28.93
N ASP A 44 10.23 -16.95 28.47
CA ASP A 44 9.76 -17.07 27.08
C ASP A 44 10.84 -16.53 26.14
N GLU A 45 11.39 -17.40 25.29
CA GLU A 45 12.36 -17.05 24.25
C GLU A 45 11.66 -16.22 23.15
N ILE A 46 11.52 -14.91 23.36
CA ILE A 46 11.12 -13.97 22.31
C ILE A 46 12.21 -13.98 21.23
N THR A 47 11.84 -14.34 20.01
CA THR A 47 12.81 -14.46 18.91
C THR A 47 13.27 -13.09 18.43
N THR A 48 14.59 -12.90 18.29
CA THR A 48 15.18 -11.65 17.82
C THR A 48 15.46 -11.71 16.31
N PHE A 49 14.73 -10.92 15.52
CA PHE A 49 14.81 -10.96 14.06
C PHE A 49 15.91 -10.04 13.52
N ALA A 50 15.89 -8.78 13.92
CA ALA A 50 16.91 -7.79 13.60
C ALA A 50 17.45 -7.21 14.91
N ALA A 51 18.74 -7.37 15.23
CA ALA A 51 19.40 -6.64 16.30
C ALA A 51 20.92 -6.64 16.15
N ASP A 52 21.55 -5.56 16.61
CA ASP A 52 22.98 -5.54 16.93
C ASP A 52 23.17 -6.57 18.08
N PRO A 53 23.85 -7.70 17.85
CA PRO A 53 23.83 -8.88 18.71
C PRO A 53 24.67 -8.73 20.00
N LYS A 54 24.89 -7.51 20.49
CA LYS A 54 25.94 -7.24 21.49
C LYS A 54 25.53 -7.41 22.94
N ASN A 55 24.24 -7.41 23.29
CA ASN A 55 23.77 -7.52 24.68
C ASN A 55 22.71 -8.61 24.86
N SER A 56 22.79 -9.36 25.96
CA SER A 56 21.70 -10.24 26.39
C SER A 56 20.45 -9.42 26.73
N VAL A 57 19.28 -9.90 26.31
CA VAL A 57 17.99 -9.23 26.57
C VAL A 57 17.20 -10.03 27.59
N LEU A 58 16.77 -9.37 28.65
CA LEU A 58 15.94 -9.94 29.71
C LEU A 58 14.49 -9.49 29.53
N PHE A 59 13.54 -10.41 29.60
CA PHE A 59 12.11 -10.11 29.45
C PHE A 59 11.38 -10.17 30.79
N PHE A 60 10.53 -9.19 31.03
CA PHE A 60 9.69 -9.10 32.23
C PHE A 60 8.24 -8.90 31.81
N SER A 61 7.31 -9.59 32.46
CA SER A 61 5.89 -9.51 32.11
C SER A 61 4.95 -9.57 33.30
N ASN A 62 3.80 -8.92 33.16
CA ASN A 62 2.64 -9.07 34.04
C ASN A 62 1.38 -8.59 33.30
N THR A 63 0.21 -8.81 33.89
CA THR A 63 -1.08 -8.42 33.33
C THR A 63 -1.69 -7.27 34.14
N LEU A 64 -2.03 -6.18 33.47
CA LEU A 64 -2.75 -5.05 34.05
C LEU A 64 -4.26 -5.24 33.86
N LEU A 65 -5.03 -5.20 34.95
CA LEU A 65 -6.49 -5.34 34.92
C LEU A 65 -7.18 -3.97 34.92
N GLN A 66 -8.08 -3.73 33.96
CA GLN A 66 -8.84 -2.47 33.84
C GLN A 66 -9.64 -2.13 35.10
N GLN A 67 -10.21 -3.13 35.78
CA GLN A 67 -10.99 -2.98 37.02
C GLN A 67 -10.26 -2.25 38.16
N SER A 68 -8.92 -2.12 38.06
CA SER A 68 -8.12 -1.31 38.97
C SER A 68 -8.46 0.20 38.87
N PHE A 69 -9.24 0.59 37.85
CA PHE A 69 -9.57 1.95 37.46
C PHE A 69 -11.01 2.08 36.96
N ASN A 70 -11.74 3.06 37.47
CA ASN A 70 -13.01 3.52 36.87
C ASN A 70 -12.77 4.55 35.75
N VAL A 71 -11.60 4.51 35.09
CA VAL A 71 -11.21 5.45 34.02
C VAL A 71 -10.78 4.68 32.77
N GLN A 72 -11.06 5.26 31.59
CA GLN A 72 -10.73 4.67 30.28
C GLN A 72 -9.29 4.99 29.84
N GLN A 73 -8.62 5.94 30.46
CA GLN A 73 -7.25 6.33 30.15
C GLN A 73 -6.34 6.14 31.37
N VAL A 74 -5.19 5.50 31.15
CA VAL A 74 -4.16 5.25 32.17
C VAL A 74 -2.81 5.67 31.62
N TYR A 75 -2.07 6.46 32.38
CA TYR A 75 -0.68 6.84 32.10
C TYR A 75 0.27 5.89 32.79
N TYR A 76 1.43 5.63 32.18
CA TYR A 76 2.45 4.79 32.78
C TYR A 76 3.87 5.17 32.37
N THR A 77 4.81 4.80 33.23
CA THR A 77 6.24 4.78 32.95
C THR A 77 6.86 3.48 33.49
N ILE A 78 8.11 3.23 33.11
CA ILE A 78 8.85 2.04 33.55
C ILE A 78 9.97 2.46 34.49
N LYS A 79 10.14 1.67 35.55
CA LYS A 79 11.27 1.76 36.46
C LYS A 79 11.93 0.41 36.65
N TYR A 80 13.23 0.42 36.91
CA TYR A 80 14.05 -0.78 37.05
C TYR A 80 15.16 -0.56 38.07
N ARG A 81 15.64 -1.65 38.68
CA ARG A 81 16.79 -1.65 39.60
C ARG A 81 17.45 -3.03 39.65
N LYS A 82 18.67 -3.10 40.16
CA LYS A 82 19.25 -4.38 40.56
C LYS A 82 18.58 -4.86 41.84
N SER A 83 18.40 -6.17 41.97
CA SER A 83 17.80 -6.75 43.17
C SER A 83 18.71 -6.50 44.36
N GLY A 84 18.12 -6.01 45.44
CA GLY A 84 18.86 -5.56 46.63
C GLY A 84 19.23 -4.07 46.62
N ASP A 85 19.18 -3.37 45.48
CA ASP A 85 19.33 -1.90 45.48
C ASP A 85 18.10 -1.24 46.11
N SER A 86 18.33 -0.26 46.97
CA SER A 86 17.24 0.51 47.60
C SER A 86 16.61 1.53 46.64
N THR A 87 17.32 1.94 45.58
CA THR A 87 16.95 3.05 44.70
C THR A 87 16.46 2.55 43.34
N TRP A 88 15.29 3.02 42.90
CA TRP A 88 14.78 2.79 41.55
C TRP A 88 15.41 3.76 40.55
N LYS A 89 15.70 3.28 39.33
CA LYS A 89 15.96 4.11 38.16
C LYS A 89 14.71 4.21 37.30
N TRP A 90 14.49 5.35 36.66
CA TRP A 90 13.35 5.60 35.81
C TRP A 90 13.78 5.74 34.37
N VAL A 91 12.99 5.23 33.43
CA VAL A 91 13.27 5.38 31.99
C VAL A 91 13.28 6.86 31.58
N ASN A 92 12.50 7.70 32.25
CA ASN A 92 12.46 9.14 32.00
C ASN A 92 13.64 9.92 32.64
N ASP A 93 14.49 9.26 33.44
CA ASP A 93 15.73 9.85 33.96
C ASP A 93 16.95 9.49 33.07
N ASP A 94 16.75 8.67 32.03
CA ASP A 94 17.77 8.31 31.05
C ASP A 94 18.19 9.56 30.22
N PRO A 95 19.45 9.66 29.75
CA PRO A 95 19.87 10.67 28.77
C PRO A 95 18.91 10.91 27.60
N ASN A 96 18.15 9.90 27.18
CA ASN A 96 17.13 10.00 26.13
C ASN A 96 15.72 9.65 26.67
N PRO A 97 15.07 10.57 27.42
CA PRO A 97 13.76 10.29 27.99
C PRO A 97 12.69 10.18 26.90
N VAL A 98 11.82 9.17 27.01
CA VAL A 98 10.71 8.94 26.05
C VAL A 98 9.38 9.52 26.52
N GLY A 99 9.31 9.98 27.77
CA GLY A 99 8.09 10.49 28.39
C GLY A 99 7.14 9.39 28.87
N ASP A 100 6.08 9.79 29.56
CA ASP A 100 5.04 8.86 30.00
C ASP A 100 4.18 8.40 28.82
N ALA A 101 3.91 7.09 28.78
CA ALA A 101 3.05 6.47 27.78
C ALA A 101 1.60 6.38 28.30
N GLU A 102 0.67 6.09 27.38
CA GLU A 102 -0.76 6.01 27.69
C GLU A 102 -1.39 4.73 27.18
N ILE A 103 -2.34 4.21 27.95
CA ILE A 103 -3.23 3.10 27.60
C ILE A 103 -4.64 3.66 27.56
N ILE A 104 -5.30 3.51 26.41
CA ILE A 104 -6.70 3.88 26.24
C ILE A 104 -7.50 2.59 26.09
N PHE A 105 -8.35 2.32 27.07
CA PHE A 105 -9.30 1.22 27.06
C PHE A 105 -10.51 1.60 26.22
N GLN A 106 -10.59 1.03 25.02
CA GLN A 106 -11.73 1.24 24.14
C GLN A 106 -13.04 0.81 24.81
N SER A 107 -14.03 1.70 24.80
CA SER A 107 -15.33 1.45 25.38
C SER A 107 -16.09 0.36 24.61
N ALA A 108 -16.78 -0.50 25.33
CA ALA A 108 -17.70 -1.49 24.77
C ALA A 108 -19.09 -0.88 24.42
N THR A 109 -19.32 0.38 24.79
CA THR A 109 -20.60 1.07 24.52
C THR A 109 -20.75 1.38 23.04
N VAL A 110 -21.97 1.26 22.54
CA VAL A 110 -22.32 1.70 21.18
C VAL A 110 -22.14 3.23 21.09
N PRO A 111 -21.56 3.77 20.00
CA PRO A 111 -21.45 5.20 19.80
C PRO A 111 -22.80 5.90 19.94
N SER A 112 -22.81 7.09 20.55
CA SER A 112 -24.03 7.89 20.70
C SER A 112 -24.54 8.37 19.34
N PRO A 113 -25.86 8.37 19.10
CA PRO A 113 -26.46 8.99 17.92
C PRO A 113 -26.56 10.53 18.01
N SER A 114 -26.20 11.13 19.14
CA SER A 114 -26.16 12.59 19.33
C SER A 114 -24.78 13.13 19.01
N ILE A 115 -24.68 14.10 18.09
CA ILE A 115 -23.39 14.69 17.71
C ILE A 115 -22.80 15.58 18.83
N GLU A 116 -23.65 16.11 19.72
CA GLU A 116 -23.31 16.91 20.90
C GLU A 116 -22.44 16.15 21.92
N GLU A 117 -22.40 14.81 21.82
CA GLU A 117 -21.48 14.01 22.62
C GLU A 117 -20.03 14.18 22.17
N TYR A 118 -19.82 14.53 20.90
CA TYR A 118 -18.50 14.66 20.26
C TYR A 118 -18.08 16.11 20.03
N ILE A 119 -19.04 17.03 19.87
CA ILE A 119 -18.79 18.46 19.68
C ILE A 119 -19.61 19.27 20.68
N SER A 120 -18.94 20.14 21.43
CA SER A 120 -19.58 21.12 22.32
C SER A 120 -19.76 22.47 21.62
N ASN A 121 -20.72 23.26 22.10
CA ASN A 121 -21.04 24.60 21.58
C ASN A 121 -21.27 24.62 20.06
N LEU A 122 -22.12 23.70 19.58
CA LEU A 122 -22.50 23.65 18.17
C LEU A 122 -23.08 25.00 17.71
N SER A 123 -22.65 25.45 16.54
CA SER A 123 -23.15 26.68 15.92
C SER A 123 -24.66 26.65 15.73
N PHE A 124 -25.33 27.77 16.00
CA PHE A 124 -26.78 27.89 15.84
C PHE A 124 -27.22 27.82 14.37
N ASP A 125 -26.36 28.25 13.45
CA ASP A 125 -26.65 28.27 12.01
C ASP A 125 -26.36 26.93 11.30
N LEU A 126 -25.93 25.91 12.05
CA LEU A 126 -25.54 24.61 11.52
C LEU A 126 -26.75 23.69 11.38
N HIS A 127 -26.99 23.18 10.17
CA HIS A 127 -27.99 22.14 9.96
C HIS A 127 -27.33 20.76 10.11
N VAL A 128 -27.74 20.01 11.14
CA VAL A 128 -27.27 18.65 11.42
C VAL A 128 -28.31 17.64 10.93
N GLU A 129 -27.91 16.73 10.06
CA GLU A 129 -28.75 15.63 9.58
C GLU A 129 -28.15 14.28 9.98
N TYR A 130 -28.89 13.45 10.72
CA TYR A 130 -28.45 12.10 11.10
C TYR A 130 -28.97 11.06 10.10
N HIS A 131 -28.08 10.19 9.62
CA HIS A 131 -28.39 9.19 8.59
C HIS A 131 -28.45 7.75 9.12
N GLY A 132 -28.43 7.55 10.44
CA GLY A 132 -28.39 6.22 11.03
C GLY A 132 -26.97 5.68 11.17
N GLN A 133 -26.84 4.35 11.12
CA GLN A 133 -25.57 3.65 11.25
C GLN A 133 -25.13 3.06 9.91
N HIS A 134 -23.83 3.12 9.66
CA HIS A 134 -23.19 2.47 8.53
C HIS A 134 -23.35 0.94 8.62
N GLU A 135 -23.72 0.30 7.52
CA GLU A 135 -24.10 -1.12 7.51
C GLU A 135 -22.96 -2.04 7.97
N ALA A 136 -21.73 -1.82 7.48
CA ALA A 136 -20.61 -2.70 7.77
C ALA A 136 -19.94 -2.40 9.12
N SER A 137 -19.82 -1.12 9.51
CA SER A 137 -19.08 -0.73 10.71
C SER A 137 -19.95 -0.46 11.94
N HIS A 138 -21.27 -0.29 11.75
CA HIS A 138 -22.22 0.26 12.72
C HIS A 138 -21.87 1.67 13.21
N SER A 139 -20.98 2.38 12.49
CA SER A 139 -20.61 3.76 12.80
C SER A 139 -21.80 4.69 12.56
N PRO A 140 -22.20 5.54 13.51
CA PRO A 140 -23.19 6.58 13.24
C PRO A 140 -22.65 7.56 12.19
N VAL A 141 -23.54 8.07 11.34
CA VAL A 141 -23.19 8.98 10.24
C VAL A 141 -24.07 10.24 10.30
N TRP A 142 -23.43 11.41 10.25
CA TRP A 142 -24.11 12.70 10.17
C TRP A 142 -23.60 13.51 8.99
N THR A 143 -24.46 14.40 8.48
CA THR A 143 -24.09 15.45 7.54
C THR A 143 -24.32 16.81 8.20
N LEU A 144 -23.28 17.62 8.23
CA LEU A 144 -23.29 19.01 8.70
C LEU A 144 -23.33 19.93 7.48
N LYS A 145 -24.35 20.79 7.42
CA LYS A 145 -24.57 21.71 6.29
C LYS A 145 -24.56 23.16 6.74
N TYR A 146 -23.84 23.99 6.00
CA TYR A 146 -23.95 25.45 6.08
C TYR A 146 -24.31 26.03 4.71
N PRO A 147 -25.37 26.85 4.62
CA PRO A 147 -25.66 27.56 3.37
C PRO A 147 -24.57 28.60 3.10
N ILE A 148 -24.02 28.61 1.89
CA ILE A 148 -23.00 29.57 1.46
C ILE A 148 -23.64 30.48 0.40
N PRO A 149 -23.77 31.79 0.67
CA PRO A 149 -24.52 32.70 -0.19
C PRO A 149 -23.88 32.86 -1.57
N THR A 150 -24.61 33.43 -2.52
CA THR A 150 -24.12 33.77 -3.86
C THR A 150 -23.06 34.86 -3.83
N PRO A 151 -22.09 34.88 -4.77
CA PRO A 151 -21.18 36.02 -4.96
C PRO A 151 -21.93 37.33 -5.20
N VAL A 152 -21.48 38.44 -4.60
CA VAL A 152 -22.13 39.76 -4.73
C VAL A 152 -21.57 40.51 -5.95
N ALA A 153 -22.34 40.59 -7.06
CA ALA A 153 -22.12 41.43 -8.27
C ALA A 153 -20.79 41.20 -9.06
N PRO A 154 -20.72 41.61 -10.36
CA PRO A 154 -20.33 40.72 -11.46
C PRO A 154 -19.06 39.91 -11.12
N ALA A 155 -19.28 38.64 -10.79
CA ALA A 155 -18.48 37.88 -9.82
C ALA A 155 -17.07 37.50 -10.30
N THR A 156 -16.07 38.31 -9.95
CA THR A 156 -14.67 37.93 -10.02
C THR A 156 -14.22 37.15 -8.78
N GLU A 157 -14.84 37.41 -7.62
CA GLU A 157 -14.50 36.76 -6.34
C GLU A 157 -15.55 35.72 -5.91
N PRO A 158 -15.14 34.63 -5.25
CA PRO A 158 -16.04 33.61 -4.72
C PRO A 158 -16.73 34.10 -3.43
N SER A 159 -17.89 33.54 -3.12
CA SER A 159 -18.47 33.71 -1.78
C SER A 159 -17.79 32.77 -0.80
N ILE A 160 -17.28 33.33 0.31
CA ILE A 160 -16.61 32.56 1.36
C ILE A 160 -17.42 32.68 2.63
N ARG A 161 -17.78 31.54 3.22
CA ARG A 161 -18.35 31.45 4.57
C ARG A 161 -17.32 30.85 5.52
N ARG A 162 -17.05 31.55 6.60
CA ARG A 162 -16.26 31.07 7.74
C ARG A 162 -17.13 31.05 8.98
N THR A 163 -17.19 29.91 9.66
CA THR A 163 -18.02 29.73 10.85
C THR A 163 -17.40 28.67 11.74
N THR A 164 -17.39 28.91 13.04
CA THR A 164 -17.00 27.90 14.03
C THR A 164 -18.08 26.83 14.13
N ILE A 165 -17.72 25.56 13.94
CA ILE A 165 -18.62 24.42 14.15
C ILE A 165 -18.85 24.21 15.64
N GLY A 166 -17.77 24.23 16.43
CA GLY A 166 -17.78 23.98 17.87
C GLY A 166 -16.41 23.53 18.38
N PHE A 167 -16.36 22.90 19.55
CA PHE A 167 -15.12 22.39 20.14
C PHE A 167 -15.18 20.87 20.30
N PRO A 168 -14.16 20.11 19.87
CA PRO A 168 -14.17 18.67 20.00
C PRO A 168 -14.07 18.27 21.47
N LYS A 169 -14.86 17.28 21.88
CA LYS A 169 -14.91 16.80 23.28
C LYS A 169 -13.98 15.61 23.50
N HIS A 170 -13.41 15.55 24.70
CA HIS A 170 -12.64 14.39 25.19
C HIS A 170 -11.48 13.96 24.29
N VAL A 171 -10.88 14.89 23.55
CA VAL A 171 -9.77 14.61 22.62
C VAL A 171 -8.50 14.27 23.37
N VAL A 172 -7.89 13.16 22.99
CA VAL A 172 -6.54 12.76 23.43
C VAL A 172 -5.52 13.08 22.35
N ARG A 173 -5.84 12.75 21.09
CA ARG A 173 -5.00 13.03 19.91
C ARG A 173 -5.85 13.38 18.70
N TYR A 174 -5.27 14.06 17.73
CA TYR A 174 -5.87 14.21 16.42
C TYR A 174 -4.87 13.91 15.30
N PHE A 175 -5.45 13.53 14.17
CA PHE A 175 -4.81 13.36 12.88
C PHE A 175 -5.62 14.14 11.84
N ALA A 176 -4.96 14.81 10.91
CA ALA A 176 -5.63 15.51 9.83
C ALA A 176 -4.84 15.39 8.51
N LEU A 177 -5.54 15.29 7.39
CA LEU A 177 -4.95 15.46 6.07
C LEU A 177 -5.17 16.89 5.61
N VAL A 178 -4.09 17.66 5.63
CA VAL A 178 -4.05 19.09 5.32
C VAL A 178 -3.51 19.29 3.92
N LYS A 179 -4.12 20.24 3.22
CA LYS A 179 -3.67 20.68 1.92
C LYS A 179 -2.31 21.38 2.03
N ARG A 180 -1.29 20.88 1.31
CA ARG A 180 0.00 21.53 1.12
C ARG A 180 0.16 21.88 -0.36
N MET A 181 0.32 23.17 -0.64
CA MET A 181 0.07 23.71 -1.98
C MET A 181 -1.34 23.36 -2.48
N ASN A 182 -1.64 23.64 -3.75
CA ASN A 182 -2.87 23.18 -4.36
C ASN A 182 -2.78 21.76 -4.93
N PHE A 183 -1.72 21.01 -4.62
CA PHE A 183 -1.42 19.74 -5.28
C PHE A 183 -1.45 18.53 -4.36
N TRP A 184 -1.11 18.70 -3.07
CA TRP A 184 -0.74 17.62 -2.17
C TRP A 184 -1.52 17.64 -0.87
N LEU A 185 -1.68 16.46 -0.29
CA LEU A 185 -2.11 16.27 1.08
C LEU A 185 -0.93 15.87 1.96
N VAL A 186 -0.88 16.42 3.17
CA VAL A 186 0.12 16.07 4.17
C VAL A 186 -0.53 15.80 5.53
N PRO A 187 0.00 14.84 6.30
CA PRO A 187 -0.55 14.53 7.61
C PRO A 187 -0.10 15.55 8.67
N ARG A 188 -1.06 16.06 9.45
CA ARG A 188 -0.85 16.90 10.65
C ARG A 188 -1.39 16.16 11.87
N HIS A 189 -0.76 16.39 13.01
CA HIS A 189 -1.04 15.66 14.25
C HIS A 189 -0.95 16.60 15.44
N GLY A 190 -1.66 16.25 16.51
CA GLY A 190 -1.44 16.86 17.81
C GLY A 190 -2.24 16.16 18.90
N LYS A 191 -2.37 16.83 20.05
CA LYS A 191 -2.94 16.26 21.27
C LYS A 191 -4.28 16.93 21.62
N TYR A 192 -4.43 17.34 22.88
CA TYR A 192 -5.68 17.79 23.50
C TYR A 192 -6.28 19.06 22.89
N ILE A 193 -5.45 19.93 22.29
CA ILE A 193 -5.89 21.17 21.64
C ILE A 193 -5.74 21.01 20.14
N PHE A 194 -6.85 21.16 19.40
CA PHE A 194 -6.87 21.04 17.94
C PHE A 194 -6.18 22.25 17.29
N ASP A 195 -5.01 22.04 16.70
CA ASP A 195 -4.25 23.07 16.00
C ASP A 195 -3.58 22.53 14.73
N LEU A 196 -3.96 23.04 13.58
CA LEU A 196 -3.35 22.64 12.31
C LEU A 196 -2.00 23.32 12.06
N GLY A 197 -1.61 24.28 12.92
CA GLY A 197 -0.35 25.01 12.87
C GLY A 197 -0.33 26.09 11.79
N GLU A 198 0.84 26.32 11.21
CA GLU A 198 1.04 27.24 10.09
C GLU A 198 1.22 26.46 8.77
N ASP A 199 0.83 27.08 7.65
CA ASP A 199 1.20 26.58 6.34
C ASP A 199 2.67 26.94 6.06
N ASP A 200 3.51 25.91 5.91
CA ASP A 200 4.93 26.06 5.58
C ASP A 200 5.18 26.23 4.07
N CYS A 201 4.13 26.38 3.26
CA CYS A 201 4.26 26.51 1.82
C CYS A 201 4.79 27.89 1.38
N GLN A 202 6.04 27.91 0.91
CA GLN A 202 6.73 29.12 0.43
C GLN A 202 6.27 29.64 -0.96
N PHE A 203 5.34 28.96 -1.64
CA PHE A 203 4.92 29.32 -3.01
C PHE A 203 3.72 30.27 -3.07
N TYR A 204 2.89 30.29 -2.02
CA TYR A 204 1.71 31.14 -1.94
C TYR A 204 2.01 32.38 -1.11
N THR A 205 1.23 33.46 -1.28
CA THR A 205 1.44 34.71 -0.55
C THR A 205 1.30 34.44 0.95
N GLY A 206 2.29 34.87 1.74
CA GLY A 206 2.41 34.52 3.16
C GLY A 206 1.13 34.75 3.98
N GLY A 207 0.89 33.87 4.96
CA GLY A 207 -0.28 33.92 5.84
C GLY A 207 -1.42 32.99 5.46
N SER A 208 -1.18 31.96 4.65
CA SER A 208 -2.18 30.92 4.35
C SER A 208 -2.49 30.10 5.60
N GLU A 209 -3.73 30.14 6.06
CA GLU A 209 -4.25 29.26 7.11
C GLU A 209 -4.30 27.80 6.58
N PRO A 210 -3.74 26.80 7.30
CA PRO A 210 -3.82 25.41 6.89
C PRO A 210 -5.25 24.89 6.92
N LYS A 211 -5.61 24.10 5.92
CA LYS A 211 -6.96 23.60 5.71
C LYS A 211 -6.95 22.09 5.48
N ALA A 212 -7.71 21.38 6.30
CA ALA A 212 -7.90 19.95 6.25
C ALA A 212 -9.11 19.57 5.40
N ILE A 213 -8.99 18.45 4.69
CA ILE A 213 -10.14 17.76 4.06
C ILE A 213 -10.63 16.58 4.90
N LEU A 214 -9.77 16.04 5.77
CA LEU A 214 -10.07 14.93 6.67
C LEU A 214 -9.46 15.25 8.04
N VAL A 215 -10.23 15.08 9.10
CA VAL A 215 -9.77 15.18 10.49
C VAL A 215 -10.32 13.98 11.27
N SER A 216 -9.50 13.37 12.11
CA SER A 216 -9.89 12.32 13.06
C SER A 216 -9.43 12.70 14.45
N PHE A 217 -10.33 12.64 15.43
CA PHE A 217 -10.06 12.83 16.85
C PHE A 217 -10.15 11.49 17.56
N LEU A 218 -9.05 11.08 18.22
CA LEU A 218 -9.04 9.98 19.18
C LEU A 218 -9.61 10.49 20.49
N THR A 219 -10.73 9.94 20.93
CA THR A 219 -11.39 10.31 22.18
C THR A 219 -10.89 9.46 23.36
N SER A 220 -11.07 9.96 24.59
CA SER A 220 -10.59 9.30 25.82
C SER A 220 -11.22 7.93 26.08
N ASP A 221 -12.33 7.61 25.41
CA ASP A 221 -13.00 6.31 25.43
C ASP A 221 -12.51 5.36 24.32
N GLY A 222 -11.47 5.73 23.58
CA GLY A 222 -10.84 4.92 22.53
C GLY A 222 -11.62 4.86 21.22
N MET A 223 -12.55 5.80 20.99
CA MET A 223 -13.27 5.94 19.74
C MET A 223 -12.59 6.95 18.80
N ASN A 224 -12.92 6.89 17.51
CA ASN A 224 -12.36 7.77 16.48
C ASN A 224 -13.49 8.60 15.89
N PHE A 225 -13.55 9.89 16.23
CA PHE A 225 -14.49 10.83 15.65
C PHE A 225 -13.89 11.45 14.38
N VAL A 226 -14.43 11.06 13.22
CA VAL A 226 -13.91 11.43 11.91
C VAL A 226 -14.80 12.50 11.27
N MET A 227 -14.19 13.52 10.67
CA MET A 227 -14.84 14.59 9.92
C MET A 227 -14.22 14.69 8.52
N LEU A 228 -15.03 14.52 7.48
CA LEU A 228 -14.65 14.60 6.07
C LEU A 228 -15.33 15.80 5.42
N ALA A 229 -14.54 16.77 4.96
CA ALA A 229 -15.05 17.97 4.28
C ALA A 229 -15.26 17.66 2.80
N LEU A 230 -16.52 17.59 2.37
CA LEU A 230 -16.89 17.19 1.02
C LEU A 230 -16.93 18.40 0.09
N SER A 231 -16.11 18.38 -0.96
CA SER A 231 -16.10 19.40 -2.01
C SER A 231 -16.74 18.85 -3.28
N MET A 232 -17.81 19.46 -3.78
CA MET A 232 -18.52 19.01 -4.98
C MET A 232 -19.35 20.15 -5.58
N ASN A 233 -19.73 20.03 -6.87
CA ASN A 233 -20.66 20.93 -7.54
C ASN A 233 -20.30 22.43 -7.37
N GLY A 234 -19.03 22.78 -7.56
CA GLY A 234 -18.55 24.16 -7.43
C GLY A 234 -18.50 24.70 -5.98
N VAL A 235 -18.69 23.85 -4.97
CA VAL A 235 -18.47 24.19 -3.56
C VAL A 235 -17.22 23.50 -3.06
N VAL A 236 -16.27 24.28 -2.54
CA VAL A 236 -15.08 23.77 -1.87
C VAL A 236 -15.28 23.88 -0.36
N THR A 237 -15.34 22.75 0.32
CA THR A 237 -15.49 22.67 1.78
C THR A 237 -14.20 22.17 2.41
N MET A 238 -13.73 22.85 3.45
CA MET A 238 -12.54 22.47 4.23
C MET A 238 -12.75 22.79 5.72
N LEU A 239 -11.89 22.20 6.56
CA LEU A 239 -11.83 22.43 8.00
C LEU A 239 -10.52 23.12 8.39
N THR A 240 -10.55 23.96 9.41
CA THR A 240 -9.35 24.57 9.99
C THR A 240 -9.48 24.71 11.51
N SER A 241 -8.36 24.93 12.20
CA SER A 241 -8.35 25.17 13.64
C SER A 241 -8.56 26.65 13.95
N GLY A 242 -9.46 26.95 14.88
CA GLY A 242 -9.66 28.30 15.40
C GLY A 242 -9.02 28.53 16.76
N GLU A 243 -9.33 29.67 17.37
CA GLU A 243 -8.90 30.00 18.72
C GLU A 243 -9.35 28.92 19.73
N ASN A 244 -8.50 28.64 20.72
CA ASN A 244 -8.74 27.67 21.80
C ASN A 244 -9.10 26.24 21.33
N GLY A 245 -8.66 25.84 20.13
CA GLY A 245 -8.90 24.50 19.62
C GLY A 245 -10.30 24.27 19.03
N SER A 246 -10.99 25.34 18.62
CA SER A 246 -12.26 25.23 17.92
C SER A 246 -12.09 24.63 16.51
N ILE A 247 -13.11 23.91 16.06
CA ILE A 247 -13.19 23.44 14.67
C ILE A 247 -13.90 24.50 13.86
N ASN A 248 -13.23 25.05 12.86
CA ASN A 248 -13.76 26.06 11.96
C ASN A 248 -14.07 25.45 10.59
N PHE A 249 -15.26 25.73 10.09
CA PHE A 249 -15.69 25.46 8.73
C PHE A 249 -15.23 26.59 7.79
N VAL A 250 -14.69 26.22 6.63
CA VAL A 250 -14.38 27.13 5.53
C VAL A 250 -15.04 26.60 4.27
N GLY A 251 -16.11 27.28 3.84
CA GLY A 251 -16.84 26.96 2.62
C GLY A 251 -16.65 28.05 1.58
N LYS A 252 -16.33 27.66 0.35
CA LYS A 252 -16.18 28.55 -0.80
C LYS A 252 -17.17 28.13 -1.88
N ASN A 253 -18.11 29.01 -2.20
CA ASN A 253 -19.11 28.77 -3.23
C ASN A 253 -18.72 29.52 -4.50
N GLU A 254 -18.40 28.76 -5.55
CA GLU A 254 -18.11 29.30 -6.87
C GLU A 254 -19.39 29.58 -7.66
N ASN A 255 -20.52 28.98 -7.29
CA ASN A 255 -21.78 29.04 -8.03
C ASN A 255 -22.46 30.41 -7.96
N GLU A 256 -23.35 30.67 -8.92
CA GLU A 256 -24.20 31.87 -8.96
C GLU A 256 -25.46 31.74 -8.09
N GLU A 257 -25.65 30.57 -7.48
CA GLU A 257 -26.76 30.24 -6.58
C GLU A 257 -26.23 29.86 -5.20
N GLU A 258 -27.04 30.06 -4.17
CA GLU A 258 -26.72 29.58 -2.82
C GLU A 258 -26.57 28.06 -2.85
N ARG A 259 -25.52 27.55 -2.20
CA ARG A 259 -25.24 26.13 -2.12
C ARG A 259 -24.74 25.79 -0.71
N ASP A 260 -25.03 24.58 -0.27
CA ASP A 260 -24.55 24.09 1.02
C ASP A 260 -23.10 23.61 0.90
N GLY A 261 -22.27 24.01 1.86
CA GLY A 261 -21.04 23.28 2.15
C GLY A 261 -21.33 22.13 3.10
N ILE A 262 -20.66 21.00 2.89
CA ILE A 262 -20.97 19.71 3.52
C ILE A 262 -19.76 19.17 4.28
N VAL A 263 -19.95 18.82 5.55
CA VAL A 263 -19.00 18.04 6.34
C VAL A 263 -19.69 16.76 6.81
N ILE A 264 -19.12 15.62 6.47
CA ILE A 264 -19.60 14.30 6.89
C ILE A 264 -18.89 13.93 8.18
N CYS A 265 -19.64 13.52 9.19
CA CYS A 265 -19.10 13.11 10.48
C CYS A 265 -19.43 11.65 10.75
N THR A 266 -18.48 10.89 11.29
CA THR A 266 -18.67 9.49 11.69
C THR A 266 -17.92 9.15 12.97
N VAL A 267 -18.30 8.06 13.62
CA VAL A 267 -17.58 7.52 14.80
C VAL A 267 -17.26 6.05 14.60
N GLY A 268 -15.97 5.71 14.57
CA GLY A 268 -15.48 4.33 14.38
C GLY A 268 -14.71 3.79 15.59
N LYS A 269 -14.77 2.46 15.82
CA LYS A 269 -13.89 1.83 16.81
C LYS A 269 -12.44 1.81 16.30
N THR A 270 -12.28 1.67 15.00
CA THR A 270 -11.01 1.94 14.33
C THR A 270 -11.12 3.20 13.50
N ILE A 271 -9.97 3.82 13.19
CA ILE A 271 -9.97 4.95 12.26
C ILE A 271 -10.46 4.52 10.87
N GLU A 272 -10.08 3.33 10.41
CA GLU A 272 -10.51 2.78 9.11
C GLU A 272 -12.02 2.60 9.00
N GLU A 273 -12.68 2.17 10.08
CA GLU A 273 -14.14 2.12 10.12
C GLU A 273 -14.78 3.51 10.01
N GLY A 274 -14.20 4.51 10.69
CA GLY A 274 -14.69 5.89 10.64
C GLY A 274 -14.50 6.51 9.26
N ILE A 275 -13.29 6.44 8.70
CA ILE A 275 -12.98 6.94 7.36
C ILE A 275 -13.79 6.19 6.30
N GLY A 276 -13.86 4.85 6.38
CA GLY A 276 -14.64 4.03 5.46
C GLY A 276 -16.12 4.43 5.45
N ALA A 277 -16.75 4.55 6.62
CA ALA A 277 -18.14 5.02 6.72
C ALA A 277 -18.33 6.44 6.15
N ALA A 278 -17.38 7.35 6.37
CA ALA A 278 -17.44 8.71 5.87
C ALA A 278 -17.31 8.74 4.34
N MET A 279 -16.38 7.97 3.77
CA MET A 279 -16.16 7.86 2.34
C MET A 279 -17.32 7.15 1.62
N ASP A 280 -17.87 6.10 2.20
CA ASP A 280 -19.04 5.41 1.63
C ASP A 280 -20.27 6.32 1.61
N HIS A 281 -20.46 7.14 2.64
CA HIS A 281 -21.50 8.17 2.63
C HIS A 281 -21.19 9.28 1.62
N ALA A 282 -19.93 9.72 1.49
CA ALA A 282 -19.53 10.71 0.49
C ALA A 282 -19.86 10.23 -0.94
N LYS A 283 -19.57 8.96 -1.25
CA LYS A 283 -19.93 8.33 -2.53
C LYS A 283 -21.44 8.37 -2.77
N LYS A 284 -22.25 8.03 -1.77
CA LYS A 284 -23.72 8.12 -1.85
C LYS A 284 -24.19 9.55 -2.14
N VAL A 285 -23.64 10.55 -1.44
CA VAL A 285 -23.99 11.97 -1.64
C VAL A 285 -23.62 12.44 -3.05
N VAL A 286 -22.40 12.11 -3.51
CA VAL A 286 -21.95 12.47 -4.87
C VAL A 286 -22.82 11.78 -5.92
N GLN A 287 -23.13 10.48 -5.75
CA GLN A 287 -23.97 9.72 -6.67
C GLN A 287 -25.40 10.29 -6.77
N LEU A 288 -26.01 10.68 -5.65
CA LEU A 288 -27.34 11.33 -5.64
C LEU A 288 -27.31 12.71 -6.32
N GLY A 289 -26.16 13.40 -6.26
CA GLY A 289 -25.93 14.67 -6.96
C GLY A 289 -25.91 14.54 -8.49
N LEU A 290 -25.68 13.33 -9.02
CA LEU A 290 -25.59 13.06 -10.47
C LEU A 290 -26.95 12.79 -11.15
N ASN A 291 -28.09 13.15 -10.53
CA ASN A 291 -29.46 12.87 -10.98
C ASN A 291 -29.92 13.54 -12.30
N THR A 292 -29.06 13.56 -13.32
CA THR A 292 -29.38 13.74 -14.75
C THR A 292 -28.63 12.69 -15.56
N LYS A 293 -29.33 11.57 -15.81
CA LYS A 293 -28.97 10.40 -16.64
C LYS A 293 -27.57 9.79 -16.40
N PRO A 294 -27.47 8.48 -16.16
CA PRO A 294 -26.18 7.82 -16.31
C PRO A 294 -25.70 8.14 -17.73
N ILE A 295 -24.44 8.57 -17.86
CA ILE A 295 -23.76 8.49 -19.14
C ILE A 295 -23.67 7.00 -19.43
N THR A 296 -24.74 6.44 -20.01
CA THR A 296 -24.67 5.19 -20.74
C THR A 296 -23.65 5.46 -21.83
N SER A 297 -22.45 4.92 -21.63
CA SER A 297 -21.41 4.72 -22.61
C SER A 297 -21.92 3.79 -23.71
N GLU A 298 -23.01 4.16 -24.40
CA GLU A 298 -23.66 3.36 -25.44
C GLU A 298 -22.88 3.36 -26.76
N LYS A 299 -21.57 3.64 -26.73
CA LYS A 299 -20.75 3.71 -27.95
C LYS A 299 -19.26 3.38 -27.79
N LEU A 300 -18.88 2.59 -26.79
CA LEU A 300 -17.51 2.07 -26.71
C LEU A 300 -17.44 0.54 -26.49
N GLU A 301 -18.38 -0.20 -27.05
CA GLU A 301 -18.17 -1.63 -27.35
C GLU A 301 -17.73 -1.78 -28.82
N LYS A 302 -16.52 -1.34 -29.10
CA LYS A 302 -15.77 -1.83 -30.27
C LYS A 302 -14.48 -2.46 -29.78
N SER A 303 -14.63 -3.72 -29.37
CA SER A 303 -13.73 -4.84 -29.69
C SER A 303 -12.22 -4.56 -29.64
N LEU A 304 -11.62 -4.83 -28.49
CA LEU A 304 -10.30 -5.46 -28.44
C LEU A 304 -10.43 -6.74 -27.61
N THR A 305 -9.94 -7.86 -28.16
CA THR A 305 -9.99 -9.18 -27.54
C THR A 305 -9.24 -9.18 -26.20
N PRO A 306 -9.80 -9.77 -25.11
CA PRO A 306 -9.19 -9.79 -23.77
C PRO A 306 -7.86 -10.53 -23.63
N LYS A 307 -7.26 -11.05 -24.71
CA LYS A 307 -6.31 -12.16 -24.61
C LYS A 307 -4.86 -11.82 -24.24
N ASP A 308 -4.45 -10.56 -24.11
CA ASP A 308 -3.01 -10.23 -23.93
C ASP A 308 -2.68 -8.94 -23.13
N LYS A 309 -3.59 -8.35 -22.36
CA LYS A 309 -3.28 -7.10 -21.62
C LYS A 309 -2.61 -7.39 -20.28
N LYS A 310 -1.27 -7.41 -20.27
CA LYS A 310 -0.51 -7.22 -19.03
C LYS A 310 -0.93 -5.91 -18.38
N ASN A 311 -1.17 -5.93 -17.08
CA ASN A 311 -1.55 -4.78 -16.30
C ASN A 311 -0.41 -3.75 -16.29
N PHE A 312 -0.67 -2.51 -16.71
CA PHE A 312 0.29 -1.39 -16.68
C PHE A 312 0.92 -1.20 -15.29
N HIS A 313 0.15 -1.51 -14.24
CA HIS A 313 0.58 -1.38 -12.85
C HIS A 313 1.61 -2.42 -12.41
N ASP A 314 1.76 -3.53 -13.13
CA ASP A 314 2.69 -4.62 -12.81
C ASP A 314 4.08 -4.46 -13.45
N GLU A 315 4.30 -3.32 -14.11
CA GLU A 315 5.48 -3.04 -14.93
C GLU A 315 6.54 -2.21 -14.21
N LEU A 316 7.82 -2.47 -14.52
CA LEU A 316 8.92 -1.60 -14.13
C LEU A 316 8.95 -0.35 -15.03
N VAL A 317 8.89 0.82 -14.41
CA VAL A 317 8.92 2.13 -15.07
C VAL A 317 10.29 2.78 -14.89
N TYR A 318 10.85 3.37 -15.95
CA TYR A 318 11.99 4.27 -15.88
C TYR A 318 11.57 5.70 -16.22
N CYS A 319 11.73 6.62 -15.26
CA CYS A 319 11.38 8.02 -15.38
C CYS A 319 12.64 8.90 -15.50
N THR A 320 12.63 9.89 -16.41
CA THR A 320 13.83 10.69 -16.68
C THR A 320 14.03 11.88 -15.72
N TRP A 321 13.11 12.20 -14.80
CA TRP A 321 13.13 13.45 -14.03
C TRP A 321 14.38 13.64 -13.15
N ASN A 322 14.63 12.78 -12.16
CA ASN A 322 15.85 12.85 -11.33
C ASN A 322 17.05 12.21 -12.05
N SER A 323 16.81 11.48 -13.14
CA SER A 323 17.84 10.76 -13.89
C SER A 323 18.62 11.68 -14.82
N LEU A 324 17.90 12.32 -15.75
CA LEU A 324 18.43 13.13 -16.84
C LEU A 324 18.04 14.62 -16.72
N GLY A 325 17.02 14.93 -15.91
CA GLY A 325 16.61 16.30 -15.62
C GLY A 325 15.92 17.02 -16.78
N PRO A 326 15.60 18.31 -16.60
CA PRO A 326 14.87 19.12 -17.58
C PRO A 326 15.68 19.45 -18.85
N THR A 327 16.98 19.15 -18.89
CA THR A 327 17.86 19.35 -20.06
C THR A 327 18.02 18.07 -20.89
N LEU A 328 17.01 17.20 -20.87
CA LEU A 328 16.96 15.94 -21.59
C LEU A 328 17.11 16.12 -23.11
N THR A 329 17.80 15.17 -23.77
CA THR A 329 17.90 15.07 -25.23
C THR A 329 17.65 13.64 -25.69
N SER A 330 17.29 13.43 -26.95
CA SER A 330 17.16 12.09 -27.54
C SER A 330 18.43 11.26 -27.41
N THR A 331 19.60 11.90 -27.54
CA THR A 331 20.91 11.24 -27.38
C THR A 331 21.15 10.77 -25.95
N ALA A 332 20.86 11.63 -24.95
CA ALA A 332 21.00 11.27 -23.54
C ALA A 332 20.02 10.14 -23.15
N LEU A 333 18.78 10.19 -23.65
CA LEU A 333 17.80 9.14 -23.43
C LEU A 333 18.30 7.78 -23.96
N LEU A 334 18.74 7.73 -25.22
CA LEU A 334 19.21 6.48 -25.82
C LEU A 334 20.46 5.93 -25.11
N ALA A 335 21.37 6.81 -24.66
CA ALA A 335 22.52 6.39 -23.86
C ALA A 335 22.10 5.79 -22.50
N ALA A 336 21.06 6.32 -21.87
CA ALA A 336 20.49 5.75 -20.65
C ALA A 336 19.86 4.37 -20.90
N LEU A 337 19.15 4.20 -22.02
CA LEU A 337 18.57 2.91 -22.40
C LEU A 337 19.65 1.86 -22.73
N ASP A 338 20.75 2.27 -23.37
CA ASP A 338 21.92 1.41 -23.60
C ASP A 338 22.56 0.96 -22.27
N ASP A 339 22.64 1.86 -21.28
CA ASP A 339 23.15 1.55 -19.95
C ASP A 339 22.27 0.55 -19.20
N LEU A 340 20.95 0.79 -19.16
CA LEU A 340 19.97 -0.14 -18.59
C LEU A 340 20.11 -1.55 -19.19
N GLY A 341 20.23 -1.63 -20.52
CA GLY A 341 20.45 -2.90 -21.23
C GLY A 341 21.74 -3.61 -20.83
N LYS A 342 22.85 -2.87 -20.66
CA LYS A 342 24.14 -3.42 -20.18
C LYS A 342 24.06 -3.89 -18.73
N SER A 343 23.27 -3.20 -17.91
CA SER A 343 23.05 -3.51 -16.49
C SER A 343 22.01 -4.61 -16.26
N SER A 344 21.48 -5.20 -17.33
CA SER A 344 20.41 -6.23 -17.29
C SER A 344 19.14 -5.75 -16.59
N ILE A 345 18.80 -4.47 -16.77
CA ILE A 345 17.59 -3.85 -16.25
C ILE A 345 16.70 -3.50 -17.43
N TYR A 346 15.50 -4.10 -17.46
CA TYR A 346 14.63 -4.08 -18.63
C TYR A 346 13.26 -3.47 -18.28
N PRO A 347 13.16 -2.15 -18.05
CA PRO A 347 11.87 -1.50 -17.81
C PRO A 347 11.00 -1.64 -19.06
N SER A 348 9.75 -2.09 -18.89
CA SER A 348 8.81 -2.19 -20.01
C SER A 348 8.13 -0.86 -20.32
N THR A 349 8.20 0.10 -19.38
CA THR A 349 7.66 1.45 -19.54
C THR A 349 8.77 2.48 -19.36
N ILE A 350 8.82 3.48 -20.24
CA ILE A 350 9.62 4.69 -20.04
C ILE A 350 8.73 5.93 -20.00
N ILE A 351 9.06 6.87 -19.12
CA ILE A 351 8.43 8.19 -19.04
C ILE A 351 9.48 9.24 -19.35
N ILE A 352 9.34 9.88 -20.53
CA ILE A 352 10.08 11.07 -20.93
C ILE A 352 9.44 12.24 -20.18
N ASP A 353 10.04 12.58 -19.03
CA ASP A 353 9.55 13.61 -18.13
C ASP A 353 9.83 15.03 -18.68
N ASP A 354 9.56 16.07 -17.88
CA ASP A 354 9.69 17.48 -18.28
C ASP A 354 11.03 17.79 -18.98
N GLY A 355 10.97 18.62 -20.03
CA GLY A 355 12.11 19.02 -20.87
C GLY A 355 12.00 18.69 -22.36
N TRP A 356 11.05 17.84 -22.77
CA TRP A 356 10.91 17.41 -24.18
C TRP A 356 10.13 18.39 -25.07
N GLN A 357 9.23 19.16 -24.49
CA GLN A 357 8.24 19.96 -25.22
C GLN A 357 8.86 21.15 -25.97
N SER A 358 8.28 21.49 -27.12
CA SER A 358 8.60 22.75 -27.82
C SER A 358 8.07 23.96 -27.03
N THR A 359 8.94 24.67 -26.33
CA THR A 359 8.54 25.79 -25.48
C THR A 359 9.17 27.14 -25.88
N THR A 360 8.52 28.24 -25.47
CA THR A 360 9.04 29.60 -25.62
C THR A 360 9.34 30.20 -24.25
N PRO A 361 10.49 30.87 -24.05
CA PRO A 361 10.81 31.53 -22.79
C PRO A 361 9.79 32.60 -22.39
N PHE A 362 9.33 32.58 -21.14
CA PHE A 362 8.42 33.58 -20.58
C PHE A 362 8.89 34.14 -19.22
N GLY A 363 9.69 33.38 -18.47
CA GLY A 363 10.17 33.71 -17.12
C GLY A 363 11.23 34.81 -17.01
N SER A 364 11.48 35.21 -15.77
CA SER A 364 12.63 36.04 -15.38
C SER A 364 13.87 35.18 -15.07
N GLU A 365 15.05 35.81 -14.96
CA GLU A 365 16.29 35.15 -14.50
C GLU A 365 16.13 34.44 -13.15
N THR A 366 15.19 34.87 -12.31
CA THR A 366 14.88 34.28 -10.99
C THR A 366 13.95 33.06 -11.05
N PHE A 367 13.23 32.83 -12.15
CA PHE A 367 12.33 31.68 -12.33
C PHE A 367 12.51 31.06 -13.73
N PRO A 368 13.66 30.42 -14.01
CA PRO A 368 14.06 30.04 -15.36
C PRO A 368 13.11 29.01 -16.02
N ASN A 369 12.40 28.19 -15.25
CA ASN A 369 11.51 27.13 -15.77
C ASN A 369 10.12 27.64 -16.18
N GLN A 370 9.89 28.96 -16.21
CA GLN A 370 8.64 29.54 -16.68
C GLN A 370 8.64 29.64 -18.20
N HIS A 371 8.30 28.55 -18.87
CA HIS A 371 8.14 28.53 -20.32
C HIS A 371 6.67 28.30 -20.71
N ARG A 372 6.36 28.62 -21.96
CA ARG A 372 5.03 28.42 -22.56
C ARG A 372 5.10 27.38 -23.65
N TRP A 373 4.07 26.55 -23.76
CA TRP A 373 4.01 25.53 -24.79
C TRP A 373 3.66 26.14 -26.15
N SER A 374 4.33 25.68 -27.22
CA SER A 374 4.21 26.30 -28.55
C SER A 374 3.76 25.35 -29.66
N ARG A 375 4.10 24.06 -29.59
CA ARG A 375 3.77 23.04 -30.59
C ARG A 375 3.60 21.68 -29.91
N PHE A 376 2.74 20.81 -30.47
CA PHE A 376 2.61 19.44 -29.98
C PHE A 376 3.91 18.63 -30.14
N GLU A 377 4.64 18.85 -31.23
CA GLU A 377 5.92 18.18 -31.49
C GLU A 377 7.01 18.57 -30.47
N ALA A 378 7.91 17.63 -30.20
CA ALA A 378 9.07 17.83 -29.34
C ALA A 378 10.00 18.94 -29.86
N SER A 379 10.79 19.52 -28.95
CA SER A 379 11.77 20.55 -29.29
C SER A 379 12.79 20.00 -30.28
N SER A 380 12.88 20.57 -31.48
CA SER A 380 13.86 20.16 -32.50
C SER A 380 15.32 20.36 -32.08
N ALA A 381 15.58 21.12 -31.00
CA ALA A 381 16.91 21.27 -30.43
C ALA A 381 17.33 20.06 -29.61
N SER A 382 16.41 19.48 -28.83
CA SER A 382 16.67 18.34 -27.95
C SER A 382 16.30 17.00 -28.60
N PHE A 383 15.35 17.01 -29.52
CA PHE A 383 14.75 15.87 -30.22
C PHE A 383 14.66 16.18 -31.73
N PRO A 384 15.82 16.32 -32.43
CA PRO A 384 15.85 16.71 -33.84
C PRO A 384 15.11 15.74 -34.78
N GLU A 385 14.93 14.48 -34.37
CA GLU A 385 14.16 13.47 -35.12
C GLU A 385 12.63 13.55 -34.91
N GLY A 386 12.14 14.28 -33.91
CA GLY A 386 10.72 14.27 -33.51
C GLY A 386 10.29 12.99 -32.77
N LEU A 387 9.09 13.00 -32.19
CA LEU A 387 8.60 11.90 -31.34
C LEU A 387 8.35 10.59 -32.11
N ALA A 388 7.86 10.67 -33.35
CA ALA A 388 7.51 9.49 -34.14
C ALA A 388 8.75 8.64 -34.48
N ASP A 389 9.79 9.27 -35.02
CA ASP A 389 11.03 8.57 -35.38
C ASP A 389 11.80 8.12 -34.13
N LEU A 390 11.77 8.90 -33.04
CA LEU A 390 12.32 8.48 -31.75
C LEU A 390 11.63 7.21 -31.24
N SER A 391 10.29 7.19 -31.22
CA SER A 391 9.52 6.04 -30.74
C SER A 391 9.78 4.79 -31.58
N LEU A 392 9.86 4.95 -32.91
CA LEU A 392 10.21 3.86 -33.82
C LEU A 392 11.62 3.33 -33.55
N ARG A 393 12.59 4.23 -33.31
CA ARG A 393 13.96 3.85 -32.95
C ARG A 393 14.00 3.12 -31.61
N ILE A 394 13.29 3.60 -30.60
CA ILE A 394 13.24 2.97 -29.28
C ILE A 394 12.68 1.55 -29.39
N ARG A 395 11.53 1.36 -30.05
CA ARG A 395 10.91 0.03 -30.22
C ARG A 395 11.80 -0.95 -30.99
N LYS A 396 12.59 -0.44 -31.95
CA LYS A 396 13.51 -1.25 -32.75
C LYS A 396 14.78 -1.63 -31.97
N SER A 397 15.35 -0.69 -31.23
CA SER A 397 16.63 -0.88 -30.52
C SER A 397 16.47 -1.54 -29.14
N TYR A 398 15.33 -1.33 -28.48
CA TYR A 398 15.05 -1.78 -27.12
C TYR A 398 13.70 -2.51 -27.08
N PRO A 399 13.61 -3.73 -27.66
CA PRO A 399 12.34 -4.45 -27.83
C PRO A 399 11.65 -4.85 -26.51
N TRP A 400 12.32 -4.71 -25.36
CA TRP A 400 11.72 -4.89 -24.05
C TRP A 400 10.82 -3.72 -23.62
N ILE A 401 10.95 -2.54 -24.25
CA ILE A 401 10.12 -1.36 -23.99
C ILE A 401 8.80 -1.50 -24.77
N ARG A 402 7.70 -1.61 -24.02
CA ARG A 402 6.34 -1.73 -24.55
C ARG A 402 5.64 -0.38 -24.56
N ASN A 403 5.83 0.38 -23.49
CA ASN A 403 5.17 1.65 -23.28
C ASN A 403 6.17 2.80 -23.31
N ILE A 404 5.84 3.83 -24.09
CA ILE A 404 6.60 5.06 -24.20
C ILE A 404 5.64 6.17 -23.81
N GLY A 405 5.97 6.90 -22.77
CA GLY A 405 5.16 8.00 -22.26
C GLY A 405 5.88 9.32 -22.20
N VAL A 406 5.07 10.36 -22.11
CA VAL A 406 5.53 11.73 -21.96
C VAL A 406 4.83 12.43 -20.80
N TRP A 407 5.55 13.35 -20.17
CA TRP A 407 4.98 14.27 -19.19
C TRP A 407 4.35 15.47 -19.89
N HIS A 408 3.23 15.98 -19.36
CA HIS A 408 2.74 17.32 -19.69
C HIS A 408 1.94 17.92 -18.53
N GLY A 409 1.91 19.25 -18.46
CA GLY A 409 1.06 19.97 -17.50
C GLY A 409 -0.40 20.05 -17.94
N ILE A 410 -1.30 20.32 -17.00
CA ILE A 410 -2.73 20.50 -17.29
C ILE A 410 -2.99 21.66 -18.25
N PHE A 411 -2.26 22.78 -18.11
CA PHE A 411 -2.35 23.89 -19.06
C PHE A 411 -1.34 23.80 -20.20
N GLY A 412 -0.80 22.61 -20.46
CA GLY A 412 0.21 22.35 -21.48
C GLY A 412 1.63 22.32 -20.93
N PHE A 413 2.11 23.47 -20.44
CA PHE A 413 3.39 23.61 -19.73
C PHE A 413 3.24 24.51 -18.50
N TRP A 414 4.31 24.67 -17.71
CA TRP A 414 4.30 25.41 -16.43
C TRP A 414 3.68 26.81 -16.49
N CYS A 415 3.74 27.54 -17.62
CA CYS A 415 3.12 28.86 -17.78
C CYS A 415 2.09 28.93 -18.92
N GLY A 416 1.45 27.81 -19.25
CA GLY A 416 0.37 27.76 -20.23
C GLY A 416 0.85 27.71 -21.68
N ILE A 417 0.07 28.29 -22.59
CA ILE A 417 0.26 28.27 -24.04
C ILE A 417 0.84 29.59 -24.54
N GLU A 418 1.70 29.54 -25.56
CA GLU A 418 2.20 30.73 -26.25
C GLU A 418 1.17 31.20 -27.31
N PRO A 419 0.57 32.40 -27.20
CA PRO A 419 -0.52 32.81 -28.09
C PRO A 419 -0.19 32.87 -29.57
N GLU A 420 1.04 33.26 -29.91
CA GLU A 420 1.46 33.39 -31.31
C GLU A 420 2.02 32.10 -31.90
N SER A 421 1.97 31.02 -31.14
CA SER A 421 2.45 29.71 -31.54
C SER A 421 1.44 28.96 -32.42
N GLU A 422 1.82 27.77 -32.87
CA GLU A 422 0.93 26.90 -33.65
C GLU A 422 -0.30 26.50 -32.84
N ILE A 423 -0.09 26.09 -31.57
CA ILE A 423 -1.19 25.79 -30.65
C ILE A 423 -2.05 27.05 -30.43
N GLY A 424 -1.43 28.18 -30.14
CA GLY A 424 -2.16 29.41 -29.80
C GLY A 424 -3.02 30.00 -30.92
N ARG A 425 -2.69 29.68 -32.18
CA ARG A 425 -3.48 30.06 -33.36
C ARG A 425 -4.60 29.07 -33.70
N GLN A 426 -4.48 27.82 -33.28
CA GLN A 426 -5.45 26.76 -33.60
C GLN A 426 -6.62 26.67 -32.62
N TYR A 427 -6.39 27.05 -31.36
CA TYR A 427 -7.38 26.96 -30.30
C TYR A 427 -7.65 28.34 -29.70
N LYS A 428 -8.90 28.57 -29.30
CA LYS A 428 -9.27 29.76 -28.56
C LYS A 428 -8.57 29.77 -27.21
N LEU A 429 -7.77 30.81 -26.97
CA LEU A 429 -7.11 31.00 -25.69
C LEU A 429 -7.85 32.00 -24.81
N ARG A 430 -7.72 31.82 -23.50
CA ARG A 430 -8.19 32.72 -22.44
C ARG A 430 -7.01 33.10 -21.55
N TRP A 431 -6.88 34.38 -21.22
CA TRP A 431 -5.97 34.81 -20.16
C TRP A 431 -6.60 34.60 -18.80
N VAL A 432 -5.88 33.92 -17.89
CA VAL A 432 -6.31 33.71 -16.51
C VAL A 432 -5.29 34.26 -15.52
N GLU A 433 -5.79 34.84 -14.43
CA GLU A 433 -4.96 35.22 -13.29
C GLU A 433 -4.77 34.03 -12.35
N ILE A 434 -3.56 33.90 -11.78
CA ILE A 434 -3.20 32.79 -10.89
C ILE A 434 -2.87 33.37 -9.51
N ASN A 435 -3.41 32.75 -8.45
CA ASN A 435 -3.15 33.14 -7.08
C ASN A 435 -1.83 32.54 -6.58
N ASN A 436 -0.70 33.00 -7.12
CA ASN A 436 0.64 32.49 -6.81
C ASN A 436 1.66 33.64 -6.79
N THR A 437 2.58 33.65 -5.82
CA THR A 437 3.57 34.74 -5.67
C THR A 437 4.55 34.86 -6.83
N ARG A 438 4.74 33.77 -7.57
CA ARG A 438 5.78 33.65 -8.61
C ARG A 438 5.26 33.95 -10.02
N ARG A 439 3.94 34.10 -10.22
CA ARG A 439 3.34 34.31 -11.56
C ARG A 439 2.07 35.15 -11.48
N SER A 440 1.91 36.12 -12.39
CA SER A 440 0.73 37.01 -12.44
C SER A 440 -0.46 36.41 -13.21
N GLY A 441 -0.21 35.52 -14.17
CA GLY A 441 -1.24 34.88 -14.99
C GLY A 441 -0.64 34.05 -16.12
N MET A 442 -1.50 33.39 -16.91
CA MET A 442 -1.10 32.61 -18.07
C MET A 442 -2.21 32.51 -19.12
N TRP A 443 -1.84 32.17 -20.35
CA TRP A 443 -2.80 31.82 -21.39
C TRP A 443 -3.12 30.33 -21.33
N VAL A 444 -4.40 30.00 -21.24
CA VAL A 444 -4.92 28.62 -21.21
C VAL A 444 -5.90 28.41 -22.34
N VAL A 445 -6.21 27.16 -22.67
CA VAL A 445 -7.24 26.85 -23.67
C VAL A 445 -8.61 27.14 -23.07
N ASP A 446 -9.46 27.84 -23.81
CA ASP A 446 -10.81 28.18 -23.37
C ASP A 446 -11.69 26.94 -23.23
N ALA A 447 -12.69 26.99 -22.34
CA ALA A 447 -13.60 25.88 -22.08
C ALA A 447 -14.29 25.31 -23.34
N CYS A 448 -14.51 26.11 -24.39
CA CYS A 448 -15.14 25.63 -25.61
C CYS A 448 -14.23 24.76 -26.49
N ASP A 449 -12.91 24.90 -26.37
CA ASP A 449 -11.93 24.23 -27.23
C ASP A 449 -11.12 23.16 -26.48
N VAL A 450 -11.16 23.14 -25.14
CA VAL A 450 -10.32 22.24 -24.32
C VAL A 450 -10.49 20.76 -24.66
N ARG A 451 -11.71 20.31 -24.97
CA ARG A 451 -11.96 18.92 -25.38
C ARG A 451 -11.24 18.59 -26.69
N LYS A 452 -11.43 19.46 -27.70
CA LYS A 452 -10.79 19.31 -29.00
C LYS A 452 -9.26 19.33 -28.85
N PHE A 453 -8.74 20.24 -28.04
CA PHE A 453 -7.31 20.35 -27.77
C PHE A 453 -6.70 19.05 -27.22
N TYR A 454 -7.33 18.43 -26.21
CA TYR A 454 -6.82 17.16 -25.67
C TYR A 454 -7.00 15.99 -26.64
N ASP A 455 -8.11 15.92 -27.37
CA ASP A 455 -8.30 14.87 -28.38
C ASP A 455 -7.26 15.00 -29.52
N ASP A 456 -7.02 16.21 -30.03
CA ASP A 456 -6.03 16.48 -31.07
C ASP A 456 -4.60 16.19 -30.55
N PHE A 457 -4.28 16.62 -29.33
CA PHE A 457 -2.95 16.37 -28.72
C PHE A 457 -2.70 14.87 -28.48
N TYR A 458 -3.67 14.16 -27.90
CA TYR A 458 -3.52 12.74 -27.61
C TYR A 458 -3.57 11.88 -28.88
N SER A 459 -4.31 12.29 -29.91
CA SER A 459 -4.22 11.68 -31.24
C SER A 459 -2.81 11.82 -31.80
N PHE A 460 -2.21 13.02 -31.75
CA PHE A 460 -0.82 13.24 -32.17
C PHE A 460 0.18 12.36 -31.40
N LEU A 461 0.02 12.23 -30.08
CA LEU A 461 0.87 11.36 -29.26
C LEU A 461 0.76 9.89 -29.69
N VAL A 462 -0.46 9.38 -29.84
CA VAL A 462 -0.72 7.99 -30.27
C VAL A 462 -0.17 7.75 -31.68
N GLU A 463 -0.38 8.67 -32.62
CA GLU A 463 0.20 8.61 -33.97
C GLU A 463 1.73 8.63 -33.96
N SER A 464 2.34 9.31 -32.98
CA SER A 464 3.78 9.34 -32.75
C SER A 464 4.32 8.10 -32.01
N GLY A 465 3.46 7.12 -31.69
CA GLY A 465 3.84 5.89 -31.01
C GLY A 465 3.94 5.97 -29.49
N ILE A 466 3.48 7.08 -28.89
CA ILE A 466 3.34 7.28 -27.44
C ILE A 466 2.01 6.66 -26.98
N ASN A 467 2.03 5.93 -25.87
CA ASN A 467 0.86 5.15 -25.42
C ASN A 467 0.60 5.21 -23.90
N THR A 468 1.30 6.09 -23.19
CA THR A 468 1.09 6.39 -21.77
C THR A 468 1.40 7.87 -21.52
N VAL A 469 0.79 8.49 -20.50
CA VAL A 469 1.05 9.90 -20.16
C VAL A 469 1.16 10.10 -18.65
N LYS A 470 2.04 11.01 -18.25
CA LYS A 470 2.07 11.59 -16.90
C LYS A 470 1.48 13.00 -16.96
N LEU A 471 0.26 13.15 -16.47
CA LEU A 471 -0.46 14.42 -16.45
C LEU A 471 -0.21 15.12 -15.11
N ASP A 472 0.45 16.27 -15.15
CA ASP A 472 0.95 16.96 -13.98
C ASP A 472 0.33 18.34 -13.79
N THR A 473 0.67 19.00 -12.69
CA THR A 473 0.25 20.36 -12.31
C THR A 473 -1.27 20.55 -12.23
N GLN A 474 -2.03 19.47 -12.03
CA GLN A 474 -3.50 19.51 -12.13
C GLN A 474 -4.14 20.47 -11.13
N GLY A 475 -3.57 20.59 -9.93
CA GLY A 475 -4.02 21.56 -8.92
C GLY A 475 -3.89 23.03 -9.32
N LEU A 476 -3.24 23.37 -10.45
CA LEU A 476 -3.23 24.74 -10.97
C LEU A 476 -4.64 25.21 -11.34
N LEU A 477 -5.57 24.29 -11.58
CA LEU A 477 -7.00 24.58 -11.71
C LEU A 477 -7.57 25.27 -10.46
N ASP A 478 -7.13 24.88 -9.26
CA ASP A 478 -7.58 25.49 -8.00
C ASP A 478 -6.80 26.78 -7.66
N ASP A 479 -5.65 27.01 -8.31
CA ASP A 479 -4.89 28.27 -8.22
C ASP A 479 -5.52 29.42 -9.05
N LEU A 480 -6.44 29.13 -9.97
CA LEU A 480 -7.12 30.17 -10.76
C LEU A 480 -7.74 31.20 -9.80
N LYS A 481 -7.46 32.50 -10.00
CA LYS A 481 -7.85 33.55 -9.05
C LYS A 481 -9.34 33.92 -9.13
N ASN A 482 -9.90 33.97 -10.34
CA ASN A 482 -11.29 34.40 -10.54
C ASN A 482 -12.29 33.25 -10.36
N ALA A 483 -13.42 33.51 -9.69
CA ALA A 483 -14.50 32.54 -9.51
C ALA A 483 -15.14 32.09 -10.82
N LYS A 484 -15.35 33.03 -11.75
CA LYS A 484 -15.85 32.71 -13.09
C LYS A 484 -14.96 31.72 -13.84
N ASP A 485 -13.64 31.93 -13.79
CA ASP A 485 -12.69 31.03 -14.47
C ASP A 485 -12.71 29.64 -13.84
N ARG A 486 -12.78 29.54 -12.51
CA ARG A 486 -12.92 28.24 -11.83
C ARG A 486 -14.22 27.52 -12.20
N ARG A 487 -15.36 28.23 -12.19
CA ARG A 487 -16.67 27.68 -12.58
C ARG A 487 -16.66 27.10 -14.00
N GLU A 488 -16.04 27.79 -14.93
CA GLU A 488 -16.08 27.41 -16.35
C GLU A 488 -14.96 26.41 -16.71
N LEU A 489 -13.75 26.61 -16.22
CA LEU A 489 -12.58 25.83 -16.64
C LEU A 489 -12.40 24.53 -15.86
N ILE A 490 -12.64 24.50 -14.54
CA ILE A 490 -12.44 23.26 -13.74
C ILE A 490 -13.26 22.09 -14.29
N PRO A 491 -14.61 22.18 -14.40
CA PRO A 491 -15.39 21.08 -14.95
C PRO A 491 -15.04 20.79 -16.40
N ALA A 492 -14.82 21.82 -17.24
CA ALA A 492 -14.48 21.62 -18.65
C ALA A 492 -13.15 20.87 -18.85
N TYR A 493 -12.12 21.20 -18.06
CA TYR A 493 -10.84 20.48 -18.08
C TYR A 493 -10.97 19.07 -17.51
N GLN A 494 -11.64 18.90 -16.37
CA GLN A 494 -11.86 17.58 -15.76
C GLN A 494 -12.61 16.62 -16.71
N ASP A 495 -13.68 17.09 -17.36
CA ASP A 495 -14.46 16.30 -18.32
C ASP A 495 -13.67 16.01 -19.60
N ALA A 496 -12.97 17.01 -20.14
CA ALA A 496 -12.16 16.84 -21.34
C ALA A 496 -11.05 15.81 -21.10
N ILE A 497 -10.27 15.97 -20.03
CA ILE A 497 -9.16 15.09 -19.69
C ILE A 497 -9.64 13.66 -19.50
N HIS A 498 -10.63 13.42 -18.63
CA HIS A 498 -11.07 12.06 -18.35
C HIS A 498 -11.53 11.33 -19.60
N ALA A 499 -12.37 11.97 -20.42
CA ALA A 499 -12.92 11.31 -21.58
C ALA A 499 -11.95 11.31 -22.78
N SER A 500 -10.89 12.12 -22.81
CA SER A 500 -9.81 12.02 -23.81
C SER A 500 -8.74 11.00 -23.38
N LEU A 501 -8.39 10.91 -22.09
CA LEU A 501 -7.46 9.89 -21.58
C LEU A 501 -8.02 8.48 -21.81
N LEU A 502 -9.28 8.26 -21.43
CA LEU A 502 -9.94 6.96 -21.60
C LEU A 502 -9.95 6.49 -23.06
N SER A 503 -10.15 7.40 -24.01
CA SER A 503 -10.23 7.03 -25.44
C SER A 503 -8.87 6.77 -26.10
N HIS A 504 -7.77 7.24 -25.53
CA HIS A 504 -6.43 7.17 -26.16
C HIS A 504 -5.44 6.29 -25.38
N PHE A 505 -5.49 6.29 -24.06
CA PHE A 505 -4.50 5.62 -23.19
C PHE A 505 -5.09 4.56 -22.26
N GLU A 506 -6.41 4.49 -22.15
CA GLU A 506 -7.12 3.58 -21.23
C GLU A 506 -6.68 3.83 -19.78
N ASP A 507 -6.03 2.87 -19.13
CA ASP A 507 -5.52 2.90 -17.76
C ASP A 507 -4.04 3.32 -17.65
N ARG A 508 -3.34 3.50 -18.78
CA ARG A 508 -1.91 3.87 -18.87
C ARG A 508 -1.70 5.37 -18.62
N VAL A 509 -2.06 5.81 -17.43
CA VAL A 509 -2.02 7.22 -17.01
C VAL A 509 -1.48 7.33 -15.58
N ILE A 510 -0.57 8.29 -15.40
CA ILE A 510 -0.11 8.77 -14.09
C ILE A 510 -0.68 10.16 -13.85
N SER A 511 -1.62 10.27 -12.90
CA SER A 511 -2.23 11.51 -12.44
C SER A 511 -1.37 12.14 -11.34
N CYS A 512 -0.66 13.21 -11.67
CA CYS A 512 0.26 13.91 -10.78
C CYS A 512 -0.27 15.28 -10.33
N MET A 513 0.11 15.71 -9.13
CA MET A 513 -0.32 16.99 -8.52
C MET A 513 -1.84 17.19 -8.48
N SER A 514 -2.58 16.11 -8.28
CA SER A 514 -4.04 16.05 -8.49
C SER A 514 -4.86 15.92 -7.20
N GLN A 515 -4.26 16.12 -6.03
CA GLN A 515 -4.95 15.96 -4.73
C GLN A 515 -5.65 17.25 -4.26
N TYR A 516 -6.18 18.06 -5.18
CA TYR A 516 -7.02 19.20 -4.82
C TYR A 516 -8.46 18.76 -4.52
N PRO A 517 -9.18 19.42 -3.58
CA PRO A 517 -10.43 18.88 -3.04
C PRO A 517 -11.50 18.56 -4.08
N THR A 518 -11.68 19.40 -5.09
CA THR A 518 -12.68 19.19 -6.15
C THR A 518 -12.32 18.08 -7.14
N ASN A 519 -11.06 17.62 -7.18
CA ASN A 519 -10.68 16.44 -7.95
C ASN A 519 -10.91 15.14 -7.18
N ILE A 520 -10.50 15.11 -5.91
CA ILE A 520 -10.59 13.94 -5.04
C ILE A 520 -12.04 13.43 -4.97
N PHE A 521 -13.00 14.35 -4.87
CA PHE A 521 -14.41 14.03 -4.79
C PHE A 521 -15.15 14.20 -6.12
N SER A 522 -14.42 14.38 -7.24
CA SER A 522 -15.03 14.34 -8.55
C SER A 522 -15.61 12.94 -8.81
N PRO A 523 -16.77 12.83 -9.50
CA PRO A 523 -17.35 11.53 -9.83
C PRO A 523 -16.37 10.58 -10.52
N GLN A 524 -15.52 11.12 -11.40
CA GLN A 524 -14.59 10.34 -12.21
C GLN A 524 -13.45 9.72 -11.40
N VAL A 525 -13.07 10.32 -10.27
CA VAL A 525 -12.03 9.81 -9.36
C VAL A 525 -12.64 8.95 -8.24
N LEU A 526 -13.73 9.44 -7.65
CA LEU A 526 -14.32 8.87 -6.45
C LEU A 526 -15.14 7.59 -6.72
N LEU A 527 -15.85 7.53 -7.85
CA LEU A 527 -16.82 6.48 -8.15
C LEU A 527 -16.36 5.62 -9.33
N SER A 528 -16.46 4.30 -9.20
CA SER A 528 -16.24 3.41 -10.33
C SER A 528 -17.47 3.29 -11.22
N SER A 529 -17.24 3.33 -12.54
CA SER A 529 -18.25 2.97 -13.55
C SER A 529 -18.18 1.49 -13.95
N SER A 530 -17.22 0.73 -13.42
CA SER A 530 -16.89 -0.63 -13.84
C SER A 530 -17.03 -1.62 -12.68
N THR A 531 -17.60 -2.79 -12.95
CA THR A 531 -17.58 -3.95 -12.04
C THR A 531 -16.25 -4.71 -12.06
N HIS A 532 -15.34 -4.38 -12.99
CA HIS A 532 -14.02 -5.00 -13.13
C HIS A 532 -12.90 -4.08 -12.63
N SER A 533 -11.92 -4.67 -11.92
CA SER A 533 -10.78 -3.98 -11.29
C SER A 533 -9.73 -3.40 -12.25
N ALA A 534 -9.85 -3.63 -13.55
CA ALA A 534 -8.77 -3.44 -14.53
C ALA A 534 -8.63 -2.01 -15.12
N ASN A 535 -9.32 -0.99 -14.58
CA ASN A 535 -9.35 0.37 -15.17
C ASN A 535 -8.94 1.50 -14.20
N LYS A 536 -8.14 1.21 -13.17
CA LYS A 536 -7.67 2.25 -12.24
C LYS A 536 -6.46 2.98 -12.81
N ILE A 537 -6.37 4.29 -12.62
CA ILE A 537 -5.18 5.08 -12.96
C ILE A 537 -4.27 5.25 -11.75
N ALA A 538 -2.97 5.42 -11.98
CA ALA A 538 -2.04 5.75 -10.91
C ALA A 538 -2.25 7.21 -10.49
N MET A 539 -2.37 7.50 -9.20
CA MET A 539 -2.46 8.87 -8.69
C MET A 539 -1.36 9.12 -7.68
N ARG A 540 -0.47 10.08 -7.98
CA ARG A 540 0.63 10.48 -7.08
C ARG A 540 0.08 10.84 -5.71
N ASN A 541 0.64 10.21 -4.70
CA ASN A 541 0.13 10.16 -3.33
C ASN A 541 0.95 11.00 -2.34
N SER A 542 1.99 11.68 -2.85
CA SER A 542 2.82 12.64 -2.12
C SER A 542 3.48 13.66 -3.05
N ASP A 543 4.05 14.69 -2.40
CA ASP A 543 5.06 15.57 -2.98
C ASP A 543 6.28 14.78 -3.48
N ASP A 544 7.13 15.44 -4.28
CA ASP A 544 8.26 14.81 -4.97
C ASP A 544 9.22 14.08 -4.02
N PHE A 545 9.78 12.98 -4.49
CA PHE A 545 10.93 12.32 -3.88
C PHE A 545 12.23 13.12 -4.11
N TRP A 546 12.82 13.59 -3.00
CA TRP A 546 14.05 14.38 -2.99
C TRP A 546 15.26 13.54 -2.52
N PRO A 547 15.96 12.82 -3.42
CA PRO A 547 17.00 11.85 -3.04
C PRO A 547 18.21 12.45 -2.30
N ASN A 548 18.46 13.75 -2.49
CA ASN A 548 19.63 14.43 -1.94
C ASN A 548 19.36 15.13 -0.60
N ASP A 549 18.13 15.03 -0.07
CA ASP A 549 17.76 15.63 1.23
C ASP A 549 17.41 14.53 2.25
N PRO A 550 18.36 14.19 3.17
CA PRO A 550 18.14 13.20 4.22
C PRO A 550 16.85 13.39 5.03
N ALA A 551 16.43 14.63 5.27
CA ALA A 551 15.27 14.92 6.11
C ALA A 551 13.94 14.49 5.45
N THR A 552 13.93 14.32 4.13
CA THR A 552 12.72 14.02 3.37
C THR A 552 12.40 12.53 3.31
N HIS A 553 13.37 11.63 3.48
CA HIS A 553 13.16 10.20 3.21
C HIS A 553 12.12 9.56 4.13
N ALA A 554 12.28 9.70 5.44
CA ALA A 554 11.31 9.17 6.42
C ALA A 554 9.95 9.87 6.28
N TRP A 555 9.97 11.19 6.09
CA TRP A 555 8.75 12.00 5.88
C TRP A 555 7.96 11.58 4.65
N HIS A 556 8.64 11.20 3.57
CA HIS A 556 8.02 10.77 2.33
C HIS A 556 7.22 9.47 2.50
N ILE A 557 7.81 8.45 3.16
CA ILE A 557 7.10 7.18 3.47
C ILE A 557 5.96 7.42 4.46
N HIS A 558 6.22 8.25 5.48
CA HIS A 558 5.21 8.63 6.46
C HIS A 558 4.01 9.31 5.77
N THR A 559 4.24 10.31 4.92
CA THR A 559 3.19 11.05 4.21
C THR A 559 2.37 10.15 3.30
N ASN A 560 3.03 9.29 2.52
CA ASN A 560 2.35 8.35 1.63
C ASN A 560 1.44 7.39 2.39
N SER A 561 1.98 6.74 3.43
CA SER A 561 1.23 5.76 4.23
C SER A 561 0.05 6.36 5.00
N HIS A 562 0.12 7.64 5.38
CA HIS A 562 -1.00 8.33 6.04
C HIS A 562 -2.05 8.82 5.04
N THR A 563 -1.61 9.31 3.88
CA THR A 563 -2.52 9.76 2.82
C THR A 563 -3.27 8.58 2.19
N ALA A 564 -2.66 7.38 2.20
CA ALA A 564 -3.28 6.12 1.77
C ALA A 564 -4.58 5.79 2.53
N HIS A 565 -4.76 6.26 3.78
CA HIS A 565 -6.02 6.09 4.51
C HIS A 565 -7.21 6.78 3.82
N LEU A 566 -6.97 7.84 3.05
CA LEU A 566 -8.00 8.47 2.21
C LEU A 566 -7.98 7.93 0.78
N THR A 567 -6.81 7.90 0.14
CA THR A 567 -6.71 7.67 -1.31
C THR A 567 -7.06 6.24 -1.73
N THR A 568 -6.96 5.26 -0.82
CA THR A 568 -7.40 3.89 -1.10
C THR A 568 -8.93 3.74 -1.17
N HIS A 569 -9.71 4.73 -0.73
CA HIS A 569 -11.17 4.75 -0.90
C HIS A 569 -11.62 5.32 -2.26
N LEU A 570 -10.70 5.87 -3.06
CA LEU A 570 -10.97 6.40 -4.39
C LEU A 570 -10.99 5.25 -5.40
N GLU A 571 -12.17 4.95 -5.93
CA GLU A 571 -12.40 3.67 -6.62
C GLU A 571 -11.66 3.54 -7.95
N ASN A 572 -11.39 4.65 -8.64
CA ASN A 572 -10.71 4.65 -9.94
C ASN A 572 -9.21 4.95 -9.85
N THR A 573 -8.61 4.96 -8.65
CA THR A 573 -7.18 5.27 -8.50
C THR A 573 -6.42 4.21 -7.71
N ILE A 574 -5.13 4.10 -8.00
CA ILE A 574 -4.15 3.39 -7.18
C ILE A 574 -3.14 4.43 -6.70
N PRO A 575 -2.87 4.53 -5.38
CA PRO A 575 -1.84 5.41 -4.85
C PRO A 575 -0.46 5.13 -5.47
N ASP A 576 0.12 6.13 -6.11
CA ASP A 576 1.49 6.11 -6.62
C ASP A 576 2.41 6.83 -5.62
N TRP A 577 3.38 6.10 -5.08
CA TRP A 577 4.30 6.62 -4.08
C TRP A 577 5.49 7.35 -4.69
N ASP A 578 5.41 7.74 -5.96
CA ASP A 578 6.46 8.41 -6.71
C ASP A 578 7.66 7.53 -7.03
N MET A 579 8.50 8.00 -7.93
CA MET A 579 9.77 7.39 -8.29
C MET A 579 10.78 7.35 -7.14
N PHE A 580 11.77 6.45 -7.23
CA PHE A 580 12.88 6.37 -6.29
C PHE A 580 14.18 5.98 -7.00
N GLN A 581 15.33 6.19 -6.36
CA GLN A 581 16.63 5.76 -6.89
C GLN A 581 17.09 4.47 -6.21
N THR A 582 17.52 3.50 -7.01
CA THR A 582 18.11 2.23 -6.57
C THR A 582 19.56 2.39 -6.13
N SER A 583 20.28 3.40 -6.60
CA SER A 583 21.55 3.86 -6.05
C SER A 583 21.41 5.28 -5.52
N SER A 584 22.09 5.56 -4.41
CA SER A 584 22.04 6.86 -3.76
C SER A 584 23.44 7.25 -3.29
N GLN A 585 23.75 8.53 -3.38
CA GLN A 585 24.97 9.09 -2.81
C GLN A 585 25.00 9.00 -1.28
N ILE A 586 23.82 8.96 -0.65
CA ILE A 586 23.65 8.74 0.78
C ILE A 586 23.39 7.24 0.98
N PRO A 587 24.34 6.48 1.56
CA PRO A 587 24.20 5.05 1.75
C PRO A 587 22.93 4.69 2.54
N HIS A 588 22.37 3.50 2.28
CA HIS A 588 21.22 2.87 2.97
C HIS A 588 19.80 3.29 2.52
N TYR A 589 19.58 4.52 2.05
CA TYR A 589 18.24 4.97 1.67
C TYR A 589 17.65 4.29 0.42
N SER A 590 18.49 3.72 -0.46
CA SER A 590 17.99 2.99 -1.63
C SER A 590 17.17 1.75 -1.23
N SER A 591 17.71 0.93 -0.32
CA SER A 591 17.00 -0.26 0.17
C SER A 591 15.79 0.10 1.05
N TYR A 592 15.87 1.22 1.77
CA TYR A 592 14.79 1.77 2.58
C TYR A 592 13.59 2.18 1.70
N HIS A 593 13.83 2.90 0.60
CA HIS A 593 12.76 3.26 -0.35
C HIS A 593 12.30 2.08 -1.19
N ALA A 594 13.19 1.15 -1.56
CA ALA A 594 12.79 -0.09 -2.22
C ALA A 594 11.80 -0.89 -1.36
N ALA A 595 12.10 -1.09 -0.07
CA ALA A 595 11.17 -1.74 0.86
C ALA A 595 9.81 -1.02 0.93
N ALA A 596 9.81 0.30 0.93
CA ALA A 596 8.57 1.08 0.90
C ALA A 596 7.79 0.92 -0.41
N ARG A 597 8.46 0.89 -1.56
CA ARG A 597 7.80 0.70 -2.87
C ARG A 597 7.30 -0.73 -3.09
N ALA A 598 7.91 -1.73 -2.47
CA ALA A 598 7.32 -3.07 -2.43
C ALA A 598 5.92 -3.06 -1.76
N LEU A 599 5.71 -2.15 -0.80
CA LEU A 599 4.49 -2.01 -0.01
C LEU A 599 3.51 -0.96 -0.58
N SER A 600 3.88 -0.21 -1.62
CA SER A 600 3.06 0.92 -2.11
C SER A 600 1.79 0.47 -2.83
N GLY A 601 1.82 -0.74 -3.41
CA GLY A 601 0.75 -1.30 -4.22
C GLY A 601 0.47 -0.59 -5.55
N GLY A 602 1.23 0.46 -5.86
CA GLY A 602 1.18 1.19 -7.14
C GLY A 602 2.36 0.89 -8.04
N LEU A 603 2.51 1.71 -9.09
CA LEU A 603 3.61 1.62 -10.06
C LEU A 603 4.98 1.64 -9.38
N LEU A 604 5.91 0.83 -9.90
CA LEU A 604 7.30 0.85 -9.48
C LEU A 604 8.13 1.65 -10.48
N SER A 605 8.40 2.93 -10.17
CA SER A 605 9.22 3.81 -10.99
C SER A 605 10.62 4.02 -10.42
N ILE A 606 11.64 3.74 -11.24
CA ILE A 606 13.04 4.07 -10.96
C ILE A 606 13.46 5.33 -11.74
N THR A 607 14.52 6.00 -11.28
CA THR A 607 14.96 7.30 -11.83
C THR A 607 16.45 7.58 -11.60
N ASP A 608 17.25 6.53 -11.44
CA ASP A 608 18.68 6.62 -11.20
C ASP A 608 19.39 7.32 -12.35
N THR A 609 20.46 8.07 -12.06
CA THR A 609 21.33 8.63 -13.09
C THR A 609 22.20 7.51 -13.67
N PRO A 610 22.22 7.26 -14.98
CA PRO A 610 23.13 6.26 -15.56
C PRO A 610 24.60 6.63 -15.30
N PRO A 611 25.49 5.67 -14.94
CA PRO A 611 25.27 4.22 -14.89
C PRO A 611 24.90 3.67 -13.50
N ASP A 612 24.46 4.52 -12.57
CA ASP A 612 24.36 4.21 -11.15
C ASP A 612 23.11 3.39 -10.79
N HIS A 613 22.81 2.30 -11.51
CA HIS A 613 21.68 1.44 -11.20
C HIS A 613 22.10 0.23 -10.32
N GLU A 614 21.32 -0.07 -9.29
CA GLU A 614 21.53 -1.25 -8.43
C GLU A 614 20.60 -2.41 -8.80
N SER A 615 21.05 -3.26 -9.73
CA SER A 615 20.28 -4.42 -10.20
C SER A 615 19.89 -5.40 -9.08
N SER A 616 20.71 -5.45 -8.01
CA SER A 616 20.44 -6.26 -6.82
C SER A 616 19.18 -5.82 -6.06
N ILE A 617 18.82 -4.53 -6.09
CA ILE A 617 17.59 -4.04 -5.46
C ILE A 617 16.37 -4.39 -6.32
N ILE A 618 16.48 -4.18 -7.64
CA ILE A 618 15.40 -4.46 -8.60
C ILE A 618 15.06 -5.95 -8.60
N SER A 619 16.07 -6.83 -8.53
CA SER A 619 15.86 -8.27 -8.46
C SER A 619 15.13 -8.70 -7.19
N ARG A 620 15.20 -7.93 -6.09
CA ARG A 620 14.43 -8.20 -4.86
C ARG A 620 12.99 -7.69 -4.92
N LEU A 621 12.70 -6.71 -5.77
CA LEU A 621 11.36 -6.15 -6.00
C LEU A 621 10.54 -6.93 -7.02
N SER A 622 11.19 -7.84 -7.75
CA SER A 622 10.61 -8.51 -8.91
C SER A 622 10.93 -9.99 -8.97
N CYS A 623 10.26 -10.71 -9.86
CA CYS A 623 10.58 -12.08 -10.23
C CYS A 623 10.79 -12.19 -11.74
N THR A 624 11.53 -13.22 -12.15
CA THR A 624 11.79 -13.47 -13.56
C THR A 624 10.57 -14.18 -14.18
N PRO A 625 10.07 -13.76 -15.34
CA PRO A 625 8.99 -14.47 -16.02
C PRO A 625 9.39 -15.92 -16.33
N PHE A 626 8.42 -16.84 -16.31
CA PHE A 626 8.65 -18.18 -16.85
C PHE A 626 8.94 -18.12 -18.36
N PRO A 627 9.89 -18.92 -18.90
CA PRO A 627 10.21 -18.90 -20.32
C PRO A 627 9.00 -19.35 -21.16
N SER A 628 8.46 -18.47 -22.00
CA SER A 628 7.35 -18.77 -22.90
C SER A 628 7.80 -19.28 -24.28
N SER A 629 9.06 -19.04 -24.66
CA SER A 629 9.71 -19.55 -25.88
C SER A 629 11.23 -19.32 -25.79
N PRO A 630 12.11 -20.10 -26.46
CA PRO A 630 13.52 -19.75 -26.64
C PRO A 630 13.67 -18.50 -27.53
N SER A 631 13.28 -17.35 -27.01
CA SER A 631 13.49 -16.05 -27.65
C SER A 631 14.81 -15.46 -27.14
N SER A 632 15.57 -14.82 -28.03
CA SER A 632 16.78 -14.08 -27.68
C SER A 632 16.51 -12.72 -27.04
N ILE A 633 15.24 -12.35 -26.83
CA ILE A 633 14.85 -11.04 -26.30
C ILE A 633 14.78 -11.12 -24.77
N PRO A 634 15.49 -10.24 -24.03
CA PRO A 634 15.36 -10.15 -22.58
C PRO A 634 13.91 -9.86 -22.20
N SER A 635 13.36 -10.67 -21.30
CA SER A 635 12.00 -10.47 -20.81
C SER A 635 12.01 -9.46 -19.66
N PRO A 636 11.18 -8.41 -19.70
CA PRO A 636 10.99 -7.51 -18.56
C PRO A 636 10.66 -8.28 -17.29
N PRO A 637 11.18 -7.86 -16.12
CA PRO A 637 10.84 -8.48 -14.85
C PRO A 637 9.36 -8.25 -14.50
N ILE A 638 8.79 -9.14 -13.69
CA ILE A 638 7.43 -8.97 -13.15
C ILE A 638 7.54 -8.42 -11.73
N ILE A 639 6.91 -7.27 -11.48
CA ILE A 639 6.96 -6.63 -10.17
C ILE A 639 6.03 -7.34 -9.19
N LEU A 640 6.51 -7.50 -7.95
CA LEU A 640 5.76 -8.14 -6.87
C LEU A 640 4.98 -7.10 -6.07
N HIS A 641 3.67 -7.05 -6.25
CA HIS A 641 2.80 -6.04 -5.63
C HIS A 641 2.01 -6.56 -4.41
N THR A 642 1.62 -5.60 -3.58
CA THR A 642 0.65 -5.77 -2.49
C THR A 642 -0.52 -4.80 -2.68
N HIS A 643 -1.54 -4.89 -1.84
CA HIS A 643 -2.46 -3.75 -1.70
C HIS A 643 -1.68 -2.52 -1.21
N PRO A 644 -2.11 -1.29 -1.49
CA PRO A 644 -1.43 -0.11 -0.96
C PRO A 644 -1.38 -0.12 0.57
N ALA A 645 -0.16 -0.10 1.12
CA ALA A 645 0.02 -0.16 2.57
C ALA A 645 -0.42 1.13 3.26
N LYS A 646 -0.93 0.97 4.48
CA LYS A 646 -1.33 2.09 5.35
C LYS A 646 -0.62 2.00 6.69
N SER A 647 -0.45 3.13 7.36
CA SER A 647 0.11 3.13 8.71
C SER A 647 -0.84 2.43 9.68
N THR A 648 -0.34 1.57 10.59
CA THR A 648 -1.19 0.87 11.58
C THR A 648 -1.75 1.81 12.65
N SER A 649 -1.16 3.00 12.80
CA SER A 649 -1.59 4.03 13.72
C SER A 649 -1.34 5.39 13.10
N VAL A 650 -2.37 6.23 13.04
CA VAL A 650 -2.30 7.56 12.40
C VAL A 650 -1.99 8.71 13.35
N TYR A 651 -2.09 8.47 14.66
CA TYR A 651 -2.00 9.53 15.67
C TYR A 651 -0.56 9.89 16.10
N PRO A 652 0.41 8.96 16.09
CA PRO A 652 1.81 9.33 16.26
C PRO A 652 2.28 10.16 15.07
N ASN A 653 2.96 11.27 15.34
CA ASN A 653 3.61 12.05 14.29
C ASN A 653 4.95 11.40 13.87
N SER A 654 5.55 11.92 12.79
CA SER A 654 6.82 11.45 12.21
C SER A 654 8.03 11.47 13.15
N HIS A 655 7.99 12.29 14.20
CA HIS A 655 9.07 12.44 15.20
C HIS A 655 8.84 11.58 16.45
N SER A 656 7.76 10.79 16.50
CA SER A 656 7.49 9.89 17.63
C SER A 656 8.62 8.87 17.73
N PRO A 657 9.13 8.53 18.93
CA PRO A 657 10.25 7.60 19.13
C PRO A 657 9.81 6.14 18.96
N ARG A 658 9.21 5.82 17.82
CA ARG A 658 8.64 4.52 17.48
C ARG A 658 8.81 4.23 15.99
N MET A 659 8.88 2.96 15.64
CA MET A 659 8.91 2.50 14.26
C MET A 659 7.60 2.86 13.56
N LEU A 660 7.71 3.34 12.32
CA LEU A 660 6.56 3.43 11.43
C LEU A 660 6.22 2.00 10.97
N LYS A 661 5.04 1.53 11.39
CA LYS A 661 4.50 0.22 11.03
C LYS A 661 3.49 0.38 9.91
N LEU A 662 3.70 -0.33 8.81
CA LEU A 662 2.85 -0.31 7.62
C LEU A 662 2.22 -1.69 7.44
N HIS A 663 0.89 -1.77 7.41
CA HIS A 663 0.20 -3.03 7.16
C HIS A 663 -0.29 -3.11 5.72
N THR A 664 -0.21 -4.30 5.14
CA THR A 664 -0.80 -4.62 3.84
C THR A 664 -1.05 -6.13 3.71
N SER A 665 -1.54 -6.57 2.55
CA SER A 665 -1.61 -7.96 2.15
C SER A 665 -1.30 -8.17 0.67
N THR A 666 -0.92 -9.40 0.32
CA THR A 666 -0.76 -9.82 -1.07
C THR A 666 -2.09 -9.68 -1.83
N LEU A 667 -2.02 -9.32 -3.11
CA LEU A 667 -3.20 -9.03 -3.91
C LEU A 667 -4.14 -10.23 -4.06
N LYS A 668 -3.58 -11.39 -4.44
CA LYS A 668 -4.33 -12.62 -4.76
C LYS A 668 -4.59 -13.51 -3.54
N THR A 669 -3.59 -13.72 -2.70
CA THR A 669 -3.65 -14.68 -1.57
C THR A 669 -4.00 -14.05 -0.23
N GLN A 670 -4.07 -12.72 -0.13
CA GLN A 670 -4.42 -11.98 1.08
C GLN A 670 -3.51 -12.27 2.30
N ILE A 671 -2.29 -12.77 2.06
CA ILE A 671 -1.28 -13.03 3.09
C ILE A 671 -0.87 -11.70 3.73
N LYS A 672 -0.87 -11.63 5.06
CA LYS A 672 -0.61 -10.38 5.81
C LYS A 672 0.87 -10.06 5.88
N ILE A 673 1.18 -8.79 5.66
CA ILE A 673 2.54 -8.26 5.60
C ILE A 673 2.63 -7.02 6.48
N LEU A 674 3.72 -6.91 7.23
CA LEU A 674 4.03 -5.79 8.10
C LEU A 674 5.40 -5.21 7.72
N GLY A 675 5.41 -4.00 7.16
CA GLY A 675 6.61 -3.21 6.95
C GLY A 675 6.95 -2.39 8.19
N LEU A 676 8.22 -2.31 8.53
CA LEU A 676 8.75 -1.61 9.69
C LEU A 676 9.86 -0.69 9.25
N PHE A 677 9.77 0.59 9.61
CA PHE A 677 10.73 1.61 9.19
C PHE A 677 11.18 2.44 10.39
N ASN A 678 12.49 2.64 10.52
CA ASN A 678 13.02 3.63 11.43
C ASN A 678 12.84 5.03 10.82
N THR A 679 12.09 5.90 11.49
CA THR A 679 11.89 7.30 11.09
C THR A 679 12.78 8.27 11.87
N SER A 680 13.53 7.78 12.86
CA SER A 680 14.52 8.56 13.60
C SER A 680 15.78 8.79 12.76
N SER A 681 16.29 10.02 12.80
CA SER A 681 17.47 10.45 12.05
C SER A 681 18.80 10.25 12.79
N SER A 682 18.80 9.65 13.99
CA SER A 682 20.02 9.55 14.79
C SER A 682 20.09 8.35 15.73
N ASN A 683 18.97 7.66 15.98
CA ASN A 683 18.92 6.58 16.97
C ASN A 683 18.38 5.29 16.35
N SER A 684 18.95 4.15 16.77
CA SER A 684 18.31 2.86 16.53
C SER A 684 17.01 2.76 17.32
N LEU A 685 15.95 2.25 16.71
CA LEU A 685 14.69 1.96 17.38
C LEU A 685 14.59 0.47 17.67
N THR A 686 14.07 0.10 18.83
CA THR A 686 13.79 -1.29 19.20
C THR A 686 12.34 -1.43 19.65
N GLU A 687 11.61 -2.36 19.04
CA GLU A 687 10.21 -2.64 19.37
C GLU A 687 9.94 -4.14 19.45
N ILE A 688 8.98 -4.48 20.32
CA ILE A 688 8.40 -5.82 20.37
C ILE A 688 7.19 -5.84 19.44
N ILE A 689 7.19 -6.75 18.48
CA ILE A 689 6.12 -6.93 17.49
C ILE A 689 5.35 -8.20 17.81
N GLY A 690 4.02 -8.07 17.82
CA GLY A 690 3.10 -9.19 18.03
C GLY A 690 2.41 -9.60 16.73
N LEU A 691 1.82 -10.81 16.72
CA LEU A 691 1.03 -11.27 15.57
C LEU A 691 -0.20 -10.35 15.35
N GLU A 692 -0.73 -9.75 16.41
CA GLU A 692 -1.81 -8.77 16.38
C GLU A 692 -1.52 -7.51 15.57
N ASP A 693 -0.24 -7.14 15.37
CA ASP A 693 0.15 -5.98 14.55
C ASP A 693 -0.17 -6.19 13.05
N PHE A 694 -0.34 -7.45 12.61
CA PHE A 694 -0.67 -7.82 11.23
C PHE A 694 -2.18 -7.79 10.94
N PHE A 695 -3.01 -7.81 11.98
CA PHE A 695 -4.46 -7.99 11.87
C PHE A 695 -5.20 -6.79 12.50
N PRO A 696 -5.64 -5.81 11.68
CA PRO A 696 -6.43 -4.67 12.15
C PRO A 696 -7.65 -5.10 12.98
N LEU A 697 -8.13 -4.21 13.85
CA LEU A 697 -9.25 -4.44 14.78
C LEU A 697 -10.64 -4.47 14.11
N SER A 698 -10.73 -4.46 12.78
CA SER A 698 -12.00 -4.33 12.05
C SER A 698 -12.72 -5.67 11.79
N HIS A 699 -14.02 -5.65 12.10
CA HIS A 699 -15.11 -6.59 11.85
C HIS A 699 -14.86 -8.05 11.40
N SER A 700 -15.28 -8.97 12.29
CA SER A 700 -16.16 -10.12 12.00
C SER A 700 -15.65 -11.38 11.30
N SER A 701 -14.43 -11.46 10.73
CA SER A 701 -14.00 -12.72 10.09
C SER A 701 -13.73 -13.87 11.08
N LEU A 702 -13.49 -13.57 12.36
CA LEU A 702 -13.38 -14.58 13.42
C LEU A 702 -14.72 -14.91 14.12
N HIS A 703 -15.79 -14.15 13.88
CA HIS A 703 -17.08 -14.35 14.54
C HIS A 703 -18.29 -14.56 13.60
N SER A 704 -18.17 -14.34 12.29
CA SER A 704 -19.28 -14.47 11.34
C SER A 704 -19.58 -15.89 10.85
N ARG A 705 -18.85 -16.92 11.27
CA ARG A 705 -19.22 -18.33 11.00
C ARG A 705 -20.31 -18.89 11.93
N ARG A 706 -21.07 -18.04 12.63
CA ARG A 706 -22.02 -18.49 13.65
C ARG A 706 -23.50 -18.46 13.28
N GLU A 707 -23.90 -17.95 12.12
CA GLU A 707 -25.32 -17.93 11.76
C GLU A 707 -25.55 -18.34 10.31
N ALA A 708 -25.76 -19.65 10.11
CA ALA A 708 -26.80 -20.21 9.24
C ALA A 708 -26.63 -21.73 9.07
N THR A 709 -26.81 -22.54 10.11
CA THR A 709 -27.36 -23.89 9.97
C THR A 709 -28.05 -24.30 11.27
N THR A 710 -29.37 -24.47 11.20
CA THR A 710 -30.18 -25.14 12.22
C THR A 710 -29.99 -26.64 12.07
N GLU A 711 -28.82 -27.16 12.45
CA GLU A 711 -28.62 -28.60 12.71
C GLU A 711 -27.81 -28.80 13.99
N GLU A 712 -28.19 -29.85 14.72
CA GLU A 712 -27.91 -30.07 16.14
C GLU A 712 -26.42 -30.14 16.52
N ASN A 713 -26.08 -29.38 17.56
CA ASN A 713 -25.04 -29.61 18.57
C ASN A 713 -23.97 -30.70 18.27
N LYS A 714 -22.92 -30.31 17.54
CA LYS A 714 -21.54 -30.74 17.83
C LYS A 714 -20.70 -29.50 18.11
N PRO A 715 -19.91 -29.44 19.18
CA PRO A 715 -18.96 -28.35 19.36
C PRO A 715 -17.91 -28.48 18.25
N THR A 716 -18.01 -27.66 17.20
CA THR A 716 -16.90 -27.43 16.28
C THR A 716 -15.77 -26.83 17.10
N GLN A 717 -14.72 -27.63 17.36
CA GLN A 717 -13.42 -27.08 17.76
C GLN A 717 -13.05 -26.01 16.72
N GLU A 718 -13.02 -24.75 17.12
CA GLU A 718 -12.37 -23.71 16.32
C GLU A 718 -10.92 -24.16 16.13
N THR A 719 -10.55 -24.50 14.90
CA THR A 719 -9.16 -24.80 14.57
C THR A 719 -8.38 -23.50 14.72
N GLU A 720 -7.57 -23.39 15.78
CA GLU A 720 -6.67 -22.26 16.01
C GLU A 720 -5.79 -22.04 14.78
N GLU A 721 -5.76 -20.80 14.27
CA GLU A 721 -4.90 -20.46 13.15
C GLU A 721 -3.47 -20.18 13.65
N THR A 722 -2.51 -20.91 13.08
CA THR A 722 -1.09 -20.81 13.41
C THR A 722 -0.32 -20.19 12.26
N TYR A 723 0.66 -19.34 12.57
CA TYR A 723 1.47 -18.60 11.62
C TYR A 723 2.96 -18.70 11.95
N ILE A 724 3.79 -18.57 10.93
CA ILE A 724 5.23 -18.31 11.06
C ILE A 724 5.51 -16.94 10.48
N LEU A 725 6.27 -16.13 11.20
CA LEU A 725 6.76 -14.85 10.70
C LEU A 725 8.05 -15.09 9.92
N HIS A 726 8.09 -14.65 8.66
CA HIS A 726 9.28 -14.68 7.81
C HIS A 726 9.85 -13.27 7.66
N SER A 727 11.14 -13.12 7.98
CA SER A 727 11.91 -11.88 7.77
C SER A 727 12.45 -11.81 6.35
N SER A 728 12.12 -10.73 5.63
CA SER A 728 12.64 -10.49 4.28
C SER A 728 14.11 -10.07 4.28
N SER A 729 14.58 -9.40 5.34
CA SER A 729 15.96 -8.90 5.40
C SER A 729 17.01 -10.02 5.51
N ASN A 730 16.69 -11.11 6.20
CA ASN A 730 17.66 -12.16 6.54
C ASN A 730 17.12 -13.61 6.45
N ASN A 731 15.90 -13.80 5.97
CA ASN A 731 15.22 -15.10 5.84
C ASN A 731 15.09 -15.89 7.15
N LYS A 732 15.18 -15.25 8.33
CA LYS A 732 14.85 -15.91 9.60
C LYS A 732 13.35 -16.18 9.69
N LEU A 733 13.02 -17.28 10.38
CA LEU A 733 11.65 -17.68 10.69
C LEU A 733 11.43 -17.64 12.19
N SER A 734 10.22 -17.25 12.61
CA SER A 734 9.78 -17.41 13.99
C SER A 734 9.42 -18.88 14.24
N PRO A 735 9.37 -19.31 15.51
CA PRO A 735 8.57 -20.46 15.86
C PRO A 735 7.11 -20.28 15.41
N PRO A 736 6.33 -21.35 15.21
CA PRO A 736 4.89 -21.25 15.00
C PRO A 736 4.22 -20.46 16.14
N ILE A 737 3.33 -19.54 15.78
CA ILE A 737 2.62 -18.60 16.65
C ILE A 737 1.13 -18.77 16.41
N SER A 738 0.37 -19.15 17.43
CA SER A 738 -1.09 -19.24 17.34
C SER A 738 -1.73 -17.88 17.62
N LEU A 739 -2.72 -17.52 16.81
CA LEU A 739 -3.56 -16.36 17.04
C LEU A 739 -4.63 -16.72 18.07
N HIS A 740 -4.29 -16.69 19.36
CA HIS A 740 -5.30 -16.78 20.42
C HIS A 740 -6.14 -15.49 20.46
N SER A 741 -7.33 -15.55 21.07
CA SER A 741 -8.11 -14.36 21.44
C SER A 741 -7.18 -13.27 21.99
N ARG A 742 -7.13 -12.11 21.32
CA ARG A 742 -6.14 -11.04 21.51
C ARG A 742 -5.73 -10.91 22.99
N GLY A 743 -4.45 -11.09 23.28
CA GLY A 743 -3.92 -10.90 24.64
C GLY A 743 -3.72 -12.15 25.50
N THR A 744 -3.64 -13.36 24.94
CA THR A 744 -3.16 -14.53 25.69
C THR A 744 -2.02 -15.23 24.94
N ASN A 745 -0.82 -15.27 25.54
CA ASN A 745 0.35 -16.09 25.17
C ASN A 745 0.83 -16.09 23.69
N ALA A 746 0.41 -15.16 22.84
CA ALA A 746 0.93 -15.04 21.48
C ALA A 746 2.44 -14.72 21.53
N ARG A 747 3.26 -15.61 20.95
CA ARG A 747 4.72 -15.40 20.84
C ARG A 747 4.98 -14.07 20.12
N LYS A 748 5.89 -13.26 20.68
CA LYS A 748 6.30 -11.96 20.15
C LYS A 748 7.68 -12.07 19.51
N VAL A 749 8.05 -11.09 18.69
CA VAL A 749 9.42 -10.96 18.16
C VAL A 749 10.01 -9.61 18.54
N LEU A 750 11.32 -9.58 18.82
CA LEU A 750 12.05 -8.34 19.09
C LEU A 750 12.77 -7.88 17.82
N ILE A 751 12.61 -6.60 17.47
CA ILE A 751 13.18 -6.00 16.27
C ILE A 751 13.87 -4.70 16.65
N THR A 752 15.10 -4.55 16.19
CA THR A 752 15.92 -3.35 16.29
C THR A 752 16.31 -2.92 14.89
N LEU A 753 15.98 -1.68 14.53
CA LEU A 753 16.32 -1.06 13.27
C LEU A 753 17.34 0.06 13.51
N PRO A 754 18.50 0.07 12.81
CA PRO A 754 19.41 1.20 12.84
C PRO A 754 18.77 2.44 12.19
N GLU A 755 19.46 3.58 12.23
CA GLU A 755 19.07 4.76 11.43
C GLU A 755 18.85 4.35 9.98
N SER A 756 17.77 4.84 9.35
CA SER A 756 17.37 4.45 7.98
C SER A 756 17.18 2.93 7.79
N GLY A 757 16.98 2.20 8.88
CA GLY A 757 16.73 0.76 8.88
C GLY A 757 15.29 0.41 8.55
N TRP A 758 15.09 -0.75 7.93
CA TRP A 758 13.78 -1.29 7.58
C TRP A 758 13.74 -2.81 7.79
N GLU A 759 12.55 -3.36 7.94
CA GLU A 759 12.26 -4.79 7.89
C GLU A 759 10.88 -5.02 7.28
N ILE A 760 10.69 -6.13 6.58
CA ILE A 760 9.37 -6.60 6.13
C ILE A 760 9.16 -8.00 6.69
N LEU A 761 8.10 -8.14 7.47
CA LEU A 761 7.65 -9.42 7.99
C LEU A 761 6.43 -9.91 7.23
N THR A 762 6.42 -11.19 6.90
CA THR A 762 5.26 -11.87 6.31
C THR A 762 4.71 -12.89 7.30
N ALA A 763 3.40 -12.84 7.57
CA ALA A 763 2.71 -13.83 8.40
C ALA A 763 2.25 -15.02 7.54
N CYS A 764 3.10 -16.02 7.41
CA CYS A 764 2.85 -17.21 6.60
C CYS A 764 2.01 -18.22 7.39
N ARG A 765 0.80 -18.53 6.92
CA ARG A 765 -0.08 -19.53 7.55
C ARG A 765 0.59 -20.91 7.60
N VAL A 766 0.43 -21.59 8.72
CA VAL A 766 0.86 -22.98 8.92
C VAL A 766 -0.36 -23.89 8.76
N TYR A 767 -0.24 -24.90 7.90
CA TYR A 767 -1.24 -25.91 7.68
C TYR A 767 -0.77 -27.21 8.33
N THR A 768 -1.55 -27.71 9.30
CA THR A 768 -1.28 -28.99 9.97
C THR A 768 -2.11 -30.08 9.31
N ILE A 769 -1.43 -31.10 8.80
CA ILE A 769 -2.04 -32.18 8.02
C ILE A 769 -1.85 -33.49 8.78
N SER A 770 -2.95 -34.21 9.02
CA SER A 770 -2.91 -35.56 9.63
C SER A 770 -2.72 -36.63 8.57
N LEU A 771 -1.74 -37.51 8.75
CA LEU A 771 -1.48 -38.61 7.82
C LEU A 771 -2.47 -39.78 8.01
N PRO A 772 -3.00 -40.37 6.91
CA PRO A 772 -3.94 -41.50 6.99
C PRO A 772 -3.29 -42.77 7.55
N LEU A 773 -4.09 -43.55 8.31
CA LEU A 773 -3.71 -44.83 8.91
C LEU A 773 -3.38 -45.89 7.84
N PRO A 774 -2.29 -46.67 7.98
CA PRO A 774 -2.09 -47.83 7.13
C PRO A 774 -3.19 -48.87 7.36
N PRO A 775 -3.67 -49.57 6.31
CA PRO A 775 -4.85 -50.44 6.36
C PRO A 775 -4.73 -51.69 7.26
N THR A 776 -3.62 -51.90 7.98
CA THR A 776 -3.37 -53.10 8.78
C THR A 776 -3.22 -52.89 10.30
N SER A 777 -3.34 -51.67 10.83
CA SER A 777 -3.19 -51.44 12.28
C SER A 777 -4.52 -51.51 13.05
N LEU A 778 -5.17 -52.67 13.06
CA LEU A 778 -6.25 -53.03 14.00
C LEU A 778 -5.69 -53.72 15.25
N SER A 779 -4.68 -53.14 15.91
CA SER A 779 -4.30 -53.42 17.31
C SER A 779 -2.97 -52.72 17.66
N ASN A 780 -3.04 -51.53 18.26
CA ASN A 780 -2.13 -51.05 19.32
C ASN A 780 -2.41 -49.57 19.59
N SER A 781 -3.16 -49.31 20.66
CA SER A 781 -3.69 -48.00 21.08
C SER A 781 -2.70 -47.12 21.84
N HIS A 782 -1.41 -47.14 21.51
CA HIS A 782 -0.38 -46.38 22.26
C HIS A 782 0.65 -45.61 21.42
N SER A 783 0.40 -45.33 20.13
CA SER A 783 1.24 -44.36 19.39
C SER A 783 0.81 -42.93 19.71
N ASN A 784 1.76 -42.08 20.12
CA ASN A 784 1.53 -40.68 20.46
C ASN A 784 0.89 -39.93 19.25
N PRO A 785 -0.24 -39.21 19.43
CA PRO A 785 -0.96 -38.53 18.33
C PRO A 785 -0.08 -37.55 17.53
N ASP A 786 0.86 -36.88 18.20
CA ASP A 786 1.76 -35.88 17.62
C ASP A 786 2.78 -36.46 16.62
N SER A 787 2.95 -37.79 16.59
CA SER A 787 3.93 -38.45 15.69
C SER A 787 3.46 -38.59 14.23
N ARG A 788 2.25 -38.12 13.88
CA ARG A 788 1.63 -38.33 12.55
C ARG A 788 1.08 -37.06 11.90
N THR A 789 1.51 -35.91 12.36
CA THR A 789 1.13 -34.61 11.78
C THR A 789 2.32 -34.01 11.04
N ILE A 790 2.06 -33.46 9.87
CA ILE A 790 3.02 -32.64 9.12
C ILE A 790 2.52 -31.20 9.19
N SER A 791 3.40 -30.27 9.56
CA SER A 791 3.08 -28.84 9.44
C SER A 791 3.80 -28.26 8.24
N ILE A 792 3.08 -27.55 7.38
CA ILE A 792 3.64 -26.91 6.19
C ILE A 792 3.26 -25.44 6.10
N SER A 793 4.18 -24.60 5.65
CA SER A 793 3.92 -23.22 5.32
C SER A 793 4.63 -22.82 4.03
N MET A 794 3.96 -22.03 3.20
CA MET A 794 4.48 -21.55 1.92
C MET A 794 5.02 -20.13 2.13
N LEU A 795 6.34 -19.95 1.96
CA LEU A 795 7.00 -18.68 2.22
C LEU A 795 7.01 -17.78 0.96
N GLY A 796 6.83 -18.38 -0.22
CA GLY A 796 6.95 -17.70 -1.51
C GLY A 796 8.39 -17.68 -2.02
N LEU A 797 8.74 -16.68 -2.83
CA LEU A 797 10.11 -16.54 -3.33
C LEU A 797 11.01 -15.90 -2.26
N LEU A 798 12.05 -16.62 -1.83
CA LEU A 798 13.05 -16.11 -0.90
C LEU A 798 13.88 -14.98 -1.51
N GLU A 799 14.55 -14.23 -0.64
CA GLU A 799 15.41 -13.08 -0.98
C GLU A 799 14.68 -11.88 -1.61
N LYS A 800 13.34 -11.94 -1.76
CA LYS A 800 12.50 -10.82 -2.20
C LYS A 800 12.07 -9.95 -1.03
N PHE A 801 11.78 -8.68 -1.29
CA PHE A 801 11.13 -7.80 -0.32
C PHE A 801 9.78 -8.40 0.13
N ILE A 802 9.01 -8.93 -0.82
CA ILE A 802 7.69 -9.54 -0.59
C ILE A 802 7.57 -10.83 -1.40
N GLY A 803 8.25 -11.88 -0.94
CA GLY A 803 8.28 -13.19 -1.62
C GLY A 803 6.92 -13.85 -1.79
N ALA A 804 6.04 -13.67 -0.80
CA ALA A 804 4.71 -14.27 -0.79
C ALA A 804 3.78 -13.73 -1.89
N ALA A 805 4.04 -12.53 -2.43
CA ALA A 805 3.26 -11.96 -3.53
C ALA A 805 3.39 -12.75 -4.83
N ALA A 806 4.47 -13.53 -4.99
CA ALA A 806 4.67 -14.37 -6.17
C ALA A 806 3.70 -15.58 -6.23
N ILE A 807 3.06 -15.93 -5.10
CA ILE A 807 2.06 -17.01 -5.05
C ILE A 807 0.71 -16.43 -5.42
N LEU A 808 0.15 -16.89 -6.56
CA LEU A 808 -1.18 -16.52 -7.01
C LEU A 808 -2.25 -17.42 -6.38
N GLN A 809 -1.96 -18.72 -6.29
CA GLN A 809 -2.82 -19.73 -5.70
C GLN A 809 -1.98 -20.88 -5.14
N SER A 810 -2.49 -21.55 -4.12
CA SER A 810 -1.89 -22.79 -3.61
C SER A 810 -2.92 -23.80 -3.14
N SER A 811 -2.61 -25.08 -3.30
CA SER A 811 -3.38 -26.20 -2.73
C SER A 811 -2.45 -27.39 -2.46
N PHE A 812 -2.95 -28.38 -1.73
CA PHE A 812 -2.18 -29.59 -1.42
C PHE A 812 -3.07 -30.82 -1.33
N SER A 813 -2.49 -31.99 -1.60
CA SER A 813 -3.15 -33.30 -1.52
C SER A 813 -2.20 -34.37 -1.00
N ILE A 814 -2.74 -35.47 -0.45
CA ILE A 814 -1.94 -36.64 -0.06
C ILE A 814 -2.29 -37.79 -1.00
N SER A 815 -1.26 -38.40 -1.58
CA SER A 815 -1.37 -39.64 -2.34
C SER A 815 -0.62 -40.78 -1.64
N SER A 816 -1.13 -42.01 -1.76
CA SER A 816 -0.44 -43.21 -1.28
C SER A 816 -0.08 -44.09 -2.48
N SER A 817 1.17 -44.55 -2.54
CA SER A 817 1.60 -45.51 -3.55
C SER A 817 1.76 -46.89 -2.93
N THR A 818 0.97 -47.86 -3.40
CA THR A 818 1.19 -49.27 -3.09
C THR A 818 2.11 -49.86 -4.15
N SER A 819 3.37 -50.06 -3.80
CA SER A 819 4.29 -50.88 -4.60
C SER A 819 3.76 -52.33 -4.65
N LEU A 820 3.17 -52.73 -5.78
CA LEU A 820 2.91 -54.12 -6.14
C LEU A 820 4.21 -54.77 -6.66
N SER A 821 5.25 -54.80 -5.82
CA SER A 821 6.42 -55.63 -6.06
C SER A 821 6.13 -57.04 -5.55
N THR A 822 6.03 -57.99 -6.48
CA THR A 822 5.74 -59.41 -6.21
C THR A 822 6.83 -60.18 -5.45
N THR A 823 7.86 -59.51 -4.91
CA THR A 823 8.99 -60.22 -4.27
C THR A 823 9.41 -59.73 -2.88
N ASN A 824 8.72 -58.78 -2.25
CA ASN A 824 8.90 -58.52 -0.82
C ASN A 824 7.59 -58.00 -0.19
N ARG A 825 6.89 -58.87 0.55
CA ARG A 825 5.89 -58.43 1.54
C ARG A 825 6.68 -57.70 2.64
N PHE A 826 6.19 -56.55 3.12
CA PHE A 826 6.77 -55.67 4.17
C PHE A 826 7.57 -54.43 3.71
N SER A 827 7.16 -53.73 2.66
CA SER A 827 7.49 -52.30 2.52
C SER A 827 6.31 -51.45 3.02
N PRO A 828 6.50 -50.48 3.93
CA PRO A 828 5.44 -49.55 4.31
C PRO A 828 4.96 -48.77 3.07
N ALA A 829 3.66 -48.47 3.01
CA ALA A 829 3.10 -47.63 1.94
C ALA A 829 3.76 -46.25 2.03
N LEU A 830 4.46 -45.83 0.96
CA LEU A 830 5.04 -44.50 0.86
C LEU A 830 3.90 -43.50 0.61
N GLN A 831 3.78 -42.52 1.49
CA GLN A 831 2.86 -41.41 1.33
C GLN A 831 3.62 -40.23 0.73
N THR A 832 2.95 -39.50 -0.16
CA THR A 832 3.51 -38.32 -0.81
C THR A 832 2.55 -37.16 -0.59
N LEU A 833 3.06 -36.09 -0.01
CA LEU A 833 2.39 -34.80 0.06
C LEU A 833 2.65 -34.07 -1.26
N ASN A 834 1.61 -33.85 -2.05
CA ASN A 834 1.69 -33.09 -3.29
C ASN A 834 1.26 -31.65 -3.02
N LEU A 835 2.13 -30.71 -3.38
CA LEU A 835 1.87 -29.27 -3.31
C LEU A 835 1.66 -28.76 -4.73
N HIS A 836 0.57 -28.03 -4.95
CA HIS A 836 0.25 -27.41 -6.22
C HIS A 836 0.29 -25.89 -6.02
N LEU A 837 1.27 -25.23 -6.64
CA LEU A 837 1.47 -23.79 -6.52
C LEU A 837 1.32 -23.14 -7.90
N GLN A 838 0.49 -22.10 -8.00
CA GLN A 838 0.49 -21.23 -9.16
C GLN A 838 1.37 -20.02 -8.86
N LEU A 839 2.46 -19.87 -9.60
CA LEU A 839 3.47 -18.82 -9.39
C LEU A 839 3.48 -17.81 -10.54
N GLN A 840 3.69 -16.54 -10.20
CA GLN A 840 3.79 -15.45 -11.16
C GLN A 840 5.12 -15.45 -11.93
N GLY A 841 6.20 -15.94 -11.31
CA GLY A 841 7.53 -16.01 -11.90
C GLY A 841 8.47 -16.94 -11.14
N THR A 842 9.73 -17.00 -11.59
CA THR A 842 10.78 -17.88 -11.08
C THR A 842 11.69 -17.17 -10.08
N GLY A 843 12.36 -17.97 -9.26
CA GLY A 843 13.29 -17.54 -8.22
C GLY A 843 13.57 -18.72 -7.28
N ILE A 844 14.08 -18.41 -6.08
CA ILE A 844 14.29 -19.42 -5.03
C ILE A 844 12.98 -19.60 -4.27
N LEU A 845 12.25 -20.68 -4.52
CA LEU A 845 11.02 -20.99 -3.80
C LEU A 845 11.33 -21.52 -2.39
N GLY A 846 10.72 -20.90 -1.38
CA GLY A 846 10.87 -21.26 0.03
C GLY A 846 9.63 -21.96 0.60
N LEU A 847 9.86 -23.07 1.29
CA LEU A 847 8.85 -23.80 2.06
C LEU A 847 9.35 -24.05 3.47
N PHE A 848 8.45 -24.02 4.45
CA PHE A 848 8.69 -24.51 5.79
C PHE A 848 7.97 -25.84 5.98
N LEU A 849 8.67 -26.82 6.56
CA LEU A 849 8.09 -28.12 6.90
C LEU A 849 8.53 -28.55 8.31
N SER A 850 7.58 -28.88 9.18
CA SER A 850 7.86 -29.56 10.44
C SER A 850 7.42 -31.01 10.34
N PHE A 851 8.38 -31.93 10.50
CA PHE A 851 8.18 -33.37 10.48
C PHE A 851 9.30 -34.06 11.30
N PRO A 852 9.06 -35.22 11.96
CA PRO A 852 10.06 -35.87 12.82
C PRO A 852 11.34 -36.34 12.11
N SER A 853 11.35 -36.37 10.79
CA SER A 853 12.50 -36.78 9.99
C SER A 853 12.78 -35.77 8.88
N THR A 854 14.02 -35.76 8.40
CA THR A 854 14.43 -34.86 7.33
C THR A 854 13.59 -35.14 6.07
N PRO A 855 12.91 -34.13 5.52
CA PRO A 855 12.05 -34.33 4.36
C PRO A 855 12.85 -34.69 3.11
N GLN A 856 12.23 -35.47 2.22
CA GLN A 856 12.80 -35.80 0.91
C GLN A 856 11.86 -35.35 -0.21
N ILE A 857 12.33 -34.45 -1.07
CA ILE A 857 11.58 -34.05 -2.27
C ILE A 857 11.77 -35.13 -3.33
N SER A 858 10.66 -35.67 -3.81
CA SER A 858 10.61 -36.81 -4.74
C SER A 858 10.26 -36.44 -6.17
N SER A 859 9.43 -35.40 -6.34
CA SER A 859 9.03 -34.93 -7.65
C SER A 859 8.94 -33.41 -7.71
N LEU A 860 9.23 -32.89 -8.90
CA LEU A 860 8.99 -31.50 -9.28
C LEU A 860 8.49 -31.49 -10.72
N HIS A 861 7.32 -30.91 -10.95
CA HIS A 861 6.81 -30.62 -12.29
C HIS A 861 6.55 -29.12 -12.43
N ILE A 862 6.94 -28.55 -13.56
CA ILE A 862 6.60 -27.16 -13.93
C ILE A 862 5.79 -27.24 -15.22
N SER A 863 4.54 -26.79 -15.19
CA SER A 863 3.59 -26.92 -16.30
C SER A 863 3.53 -28.35 -16.85
N HIS A 864 3.43 -29.32 -15.93
CA HIS A 864 3.42 -30.77 -16.20
C HIS A 864 4.72 -31.37 -16.75
N LEU A 865 5.78 -30.58 -16.96
CA LEU A 865 7.09 -31.09 -17.37
C LEU A 865 7.91 -31.56 -16.16
N PRO A 866 8.49 -32.78 -16.17
CA PRO A 866 9.19 -33.34 -15.02
C PRO A 866 10.64 -32.82 -14.90
N PHE A 867 10.99 -32.29 -13.73
CA PHE A 867 12.32 -31.75 -13.40
C PHE A 867 12.97 -32.43 -12.19
N SER A 868 12.41 -33.53 -11.71
CA SER A 868 12.86 -34.24 -10.51
C SER A 868 14.34 -34.63 -10.54
N HIS A 869 14.92 -34.87 -11.72
CA HIS A 869 16.33 -35.24 -11.90
C HIS A 869 17.31 -34.10 -11.57
N LEU A 870 16.86 -32.84 -11.57
CA LEU A 870 17.66 -31.65 -11.26
C LEU A 870 17.56 -31.23 -9.79
N LEU A 871 16.57 -31.72 -9.05
CA LEU A 871 16.34 -31.37 -7.64
C LEU A 871 17.60 -31.46 -6.76
N PRO A 872 18.44 -32.53 -6.83
CA PRO A 872 19.60 -32.65 -5.94
C PRO A 872 20.64 -31.53 -6.08
N GLN A 873 20.71 -30.87 -7.24
CA GLN A 873 21.68 -29.80 -7.51
C GLN A 873 21.14 -28.41 -7.13
N HIS A 874 19.82 -28.27 -7.03
CA HIS A 874 19.13 -26.97 -6.89
C HIS A 874 18.23 -26.88 -5.65
N THR A 875 18.32 -27.86 -4.74
CA THR A 875 17.55 -27.89 -3.49
C THR A 875 18.47 -27.80 -2.29
N THR A 876 18.13 -26.91 -1.35
CA THR A 876 18.77 -26.85 -0.03
C THR A 876 17.75 -27.14 1.06
N ILE A 877 18.11 -27.98 2.04
CA ILE A 877 17.28 -28.28 3.21
C ILE A 877 18.06 -27.90 4.47
N LYS A 878 17.56 -26.93 5.22
CA LYS A 878 18.19 -26.40 6.44
C LYS A 878 17.30 -26.68 7.64
N HIS A 879 17.83 -27.41 8.64
CA HIS A 879 17.14 -27.59 9.92
C HIS A 879 17.13 -26.28 10.72
N LEU A 880 15.99 -25.96 11.34
CA LEU A 880 15.72 -24.75 12.10
C LEU A 880 15.35 -25.14 13.55
N PRO A 881 16.32 -25.22 14.48
CA PRO A 881 16.07 -25.68 15.85
C PRO A 881 15.02 -24.87 16.59
N HIS A 882 15.02 -23.54 16.41
CA HIS A 882 14.09 -22.64 17.10
C HIS A 882 12.66 -22.71 16.56
N ALA A 883 12.49 -23.14 15.30
CA ALA A 883 11.17 -23.27 14.67
C ALA A 883 10.65 -24.70 14.65
N ASP A 884 11.41 -25.66 15.21
CA ASP A 884 11.12 -27.09 15.22
C ASP A 884 10.73 -27.64 13.83
N GLY A 885 11.57 -27.36 12.83
CA GLY A 885 11.30 -27.75 11.45
C GLY A 885 12.46 -27.52 10.48
N TYR A 886 12.16 -27.57 9.19
CA TYR A 886 13.09 -27.46 8.08
C TYR A 886 12.65 -26.34 7.14
N MET A 887 13.61 -25.52 6.71
CA MET A 887 13.43 -24.63 5.57
C MET A 887 13.97 -25.32 4.32
N ILE A 888 13.10 -25.46 3.33
CA ILE A 888 13.40 -26.04 2.02
C ILE A 888 13.46 -24.89 1.02
N SER A 889 14.53 -24.83 0.25
CA SER A 889 14.76 -23.84 -0.80
C SER A 889 14.98 -24.54 -2.14
N ILE A 890 14.20 -24.21 -3.16
CA ILE A 890 14.28 -24.79 -4.52
C ILE A 890 14.56 -23.66 -5.51
N ASP A 891 15.71 -23.68 -6.18
CA ASP A 891 16.07 -22.68 -7.19
C ASP A 891 15.43 -23.00 -8.55
N LEU A 892 14.23 -22.46 -8.77
CA LEU A 892 13.47 -22.67 -10.00
C LEU A 892 14.14 -22.01 -11.21
N SER A 893 14.86 -20.91 -11.01
CA SER A 893 15.55 -20.21 -12.11
C SER A 893 16.69 -21.05 -12.66
N SER A 894 17.58 -21.55 -11.80
CA SER A 894 18.70 -22.39 -12.21
C SER A 894 18.26 -23.72 -12.84
N ILE A 895 17.15 -24.30 -12.38
CA ILE A 895 16.54 -25.50 -12.99
C ILE A 895 16.15 -25.22 -14.45
N LEU A 896 15.53 -24.07 -14.72
CA LEU A 896 15.07 -23.71 -16.06
C LEU A 896 16.24 -23.31 -16.99
N ASP A 897 17.27 -22.65 -16.46
CA ASP A 897 18.48 -22.27 -17.22
C ASP A 897 19.34 -23.47 -17.62
N SER A 898 19.33 -24.54 -16.82
CA SER A 898 20.02 -25.80 -17.15
C SER A 898 19.46 -26.50 -18.40
N ILE A 899 18.23 -26.14 -18.81
CA ILE A 899 17.56 -26.70 -20.00
C ILE A 899 17.89 -25.87 -21.23
N SER A 900 17.93 -24.53 -21.10
CA SER A 900 18.26 -23.64 -22.22
C SER A 900 19.68 -23.88 -22.73
N SER A 901 20.60 -24.22 -21.82
CA SER A 901 21.99 -24.59 -22.14
C SER A 901 22.16 -26.01 -22.71
N SER A 902 21.28 -26.96 -22.38
CA SER A 902 21.37 -28.36 -22.84
C SER A 902 20.63 -28.65 -24.16
N ARG A 903 19.75 -27.74 -24.62
CA ARG A 903 19.06 -27.85 -25.93
C ARG A 903 19.93 -27.59 -27.17
N PHE A 904 21.25 -27.44 -27.02
CA PHE A 904 22.17 -27.47 -28.16
C PHE A 904 22.53 -28.88 -28.65
N ASN A 905 21.90 -29.95 -28.15
CA ASN A 905 22.31 -31.32 -28.50
C ASN A 905 21.21 -32.40 -28.64
N TYR A 906 19.93 -32.06 -28.82
CA TYR A 906 18.91 -33.08 -29.16
C TYR A 906 17.94 -32.59 -30.23
N ASP A 907 18.04 -33.19 -31.41
CA ASP A 907 17.04 -33.14 -32.48
C ASP A 907 15.69 -33.64 -31.95
N PHE A 908 14.66 -32.81 -32.09
CA PHE A 908 13.27 -33.19 -31.88
C PHE A 908 12.75 -33.83 -33.16
N ASP A 909 12.73 -35.16 -33.21
CA ASP A 909 12.02 -35.92 -34.25
C ASP A 909 10.74 -36.57 -33.70
N SER A 910 9.62 -36.10 -34.27
CA SER A 910 8.35 -36.77 -34.58
C SER A 910 7.61 -37.67 -33.57
N HIS A 911 6.37 -37.23 -33.30
CA HIS A 911 5.10 -37.99 -33.27
C HIS A 911 5.05 -39.43 -32.70
N SER A 912 4.23 -39.61 -31.67
CA SER A 912 3.22 -40.67 -31.69
C SER A 912 1.97 -40.28 -30.88
N HIS A 913 0.84 -40.20 -31.60
CA HIS A 913 -0.49 -40.20 -31.04
C HIS A 913 -0.78 -41.57 -30.43
N SER A 914 -1.35 -41.60 -29.23
CA SER A 914 -2.15 -42.74 -28.78
C SER A 914 -3.38 -42.22 -28.04
N GLU A 915 -4.52 -42.38 -28.70
CA GLU A 915 -5.86 -42.25 -28.14
C GLU A 915 -6.03 -43.28 -27.02
N SER A 916 -6.64 -42.89 -25.89
CA SER A 916 -7.34 -43.86 -25.04
C SER A 916 -8.66 -43.27 -24.55
N THR A 917 -9.70 -44.03 -24.90
CA THR A 917 -11.13 -43.87 -24.68
C THR A 917 -11.52 -43.79 -23.21
N VAL A 918 -12.35 -42.79 -22.89
CA VAL A 918 -13.10 -42.66 -21.63
C VAL A 918 -14.22 -43.71 -21.60
N VAL A 919 -14.29 -44.51 -20.54
CA VAL A 919 -15.45 -45.33 -20.19
C VAL A 919 -15.95 -44.85 -18.82
N GLU A 920 -17.13 -44.24 -18.82
CA GLU A 920 -17.90 -43.94 -17.63
C GLU A 920 -18.44 -45.24 -17.02
N ASN A 921 -18.30 -45.39 -15.71
CA ASN A 921 -19.22 -46.14 -14.86
C ASN A 921 -19.09 -45.60 -13.43
N GLY A 922 -20.19 -45.03 -12.93
CA GLY A 922 -20.29 -44.53 -11.56
C GLY A 922 -20.54 -45.64 -10.55
N GLU A 923 -20.08 -45.42 -9.32
CA GLU A 923 -20.89 -45.45 -8.09
C GLU A 923 -20.03 -45.10 -6.85
N GLY A 924 -20.36 -43.95 -6.24
CA GLY A 924 -20.38 -43.63 -4.81
C GLY A 924 -19.18 -43.93 -3.88
N PHE A 925 -18.46 -42.88 -3.47
CA PHE A 925 -18.09 -42.63 -2.08
C PHE A 925 -18.00 -41.12 -1.82
N GLY A 926 -18.72 -40.65 -0.81
CA GLY A 926 -18.94 -39.23 -0.53
C GLY A 926 -17.82 -38.53 0.23
N GLY A 927 -17.81 -37.20 0.11
CA GLY A 927 -17.14 -36.29 1.04
C GLY A 927 -15.82 -35.69 0.55
N LEU A 928 -15.82 -34.97 -0.57
CA LEU A 928 -14.80 -33.98 -0.89
C LEU A 928 -15.53 -32.77 -1.49
N HIS A 929 -15.30 -31.57 -0.96
CA HIS A 929 -15.76 -30.33 -1.60
C HIS A 929 -15.00 -30.16 -2.92
N VAL A 930 -15.57 -30.73 -3.97
CA VAL A 930 -15.34 -30.35 -5.37
C VAL A 930 -16.26 -29.16 -5.59
N PHE A 931 -15.70 -27.99 -5.92
CA PHE A 931 -16.53 -26.92 -6.44
C PHE A 931 -16.88 -27.23 -7.90
N ASP A 932 -18.17 -27.19 -8.18
CA ASP A 932 -18.76 -27.11 -9.51
C ASP A 932 -18.16 -25.91 -10.25
N GLY A 933 -17.64 -26.18 -11.45
CA GLY A 933 -17.20 -25.15 -12.38
C GLY A 933 -18.40 -24.54 -13.08
N GLU A 934 -18.84 -23.38 -12.61
CA GLU A 934 -19.57 -22.41 -13.42
C GLU A 934 -18.80 -21.08 -13.37
N ASP A 935 -18.39 -20.63 -14.56
CA ASP A 935 -17.86 -19.31 -14.92
C ASP A 935 -16.70 -18.74 -14.09
N GLY A 936 -15.51 -19.35 -14.26
CA GLY A 936 -14.24 -18.71 -13.92
C GLY A 936 -13.69 -17.90 -15.10
N ASP A 937 -13.64 -16.58 -14.95
CA ASP A 937 -12.92 -15.65 -15.83
C ASP A 937 -11.53 -16.17 -16.21
N GLY A 938 -11.22 -16.19 -17.50
CA GLY A 938 -10.01 -16.76 -18.10
C GLY A 938 -8.73 -15.93 -17.91
N ASP A 939 -8.42 -15.50 -16.68
CA ASP A 939 -7.32 -14.56 -16.36
C ASP A 939 -6.24 -15.15 -15.43
N SER A 940 -5.52 -16.22 -15.83
CA SER A 940 -4.39 -16.69 -15.00
C SER A 940 -3.06 -16.75 -15.76
N GLU A 941 -2.28 -15.66 -15.68
CA GLU A 941 -0.91 -15.51 -16.21
C GLU A 941 0.18 -16.32 -15.46
N GLY A 942 -0.16 -17.05 -14.38
CA GLY A 942 0.82 -17.80 -13.59
C GLY A 942 1.06 -19.23 -14.07
N MET A 943 2.28 -19.75 -13.85
CA MET A 943 2.63 -21.14 -14.15
C MET A 943 2.41 -22.06 -12.95
N MET A 944 1.94 -23.27 -13.23
CA MET A 944 1.75 -24.32 -12.24
C MET A 944 3.08 -25.01 -11.90
N VAL A 945 3.37 -25.14 -10.61
CA VAL A 945 4.53 -25.83 -10.05
C VAL A 945 4.03 -26.86 -9.05
N ASP A 946 4.22 -28.14 -9.39
CA ASP A 946 3.81 -29.28 -8.57
C ASP A 946 5.02 -29.91 -7.88
N ILE A 947 4.97 -30.07 -6.56
CA ILE A 947 6.07 -30.59 -5.74
C ILE A 947 5.58 -31.79 -4.92
N GLY A 948 6.21 -32.95 -5.08
CA GLY A 948 5.92 -34.14 -4.28
C GLY A 948 6.96 -34.33 -3.18
N ILE A 949 6.54 -34.30 -1.93
CA ILE A 949 7.38 -34.51 -0.74
C ILE A 949 7.06 -35.90 -0.16
N LEU A 950 8.08 -36.75 -0.03
CA LEU A 950 7.96 -38.04 0.66
C LEU A 950 7.98 -37.81 2.16
N VAL A 951 6.99 -38.41 2.82
CA VAL A 951 6.74 -38.29 4.27
C VAL A 951 6.50 -39.65 4.91
#